data_AF-A0A8T5TCE5-F1
#
_entry.id   AF-A0A8T5TCE5-F1
#
_cell.length_a   1.000
_cell.length_b   1.000
_cell.length_c   1.000
_cell.angle_alpha   90.00
_cell.angle_beta   90.00
_cell.angle_gamma   90.00
#
_symmetry.space_group_name_H-M   'P 1'
#
loop_
_entity.id
_entity.type
_entity.pdbx_description
1 polymer ?
#
loop_
_entity_poly.entity_id
_entity_poly.type
_entity_poly.pdbx_seq_one_letter_code
_entity_poly.pdbx_strand_id
1 'polypeptide(L)'
;DYGYWLTPIGNMTTVNDNATLNSTRIGLTGMALTQTDELLSAKIFKLLQADYVLVYFGYLYAGLGGDEGKWPWMLRICNDNYEKYLVMGLEEDNWEINSVFDESKYWNETSQRAEDLWFQSMIVRLMFSGIPTGQLTTDEERAQVNDLEENYRDEIYRRTDDRGVYWAQQIPANGDYDFKVFKPVYNSTWGTVKLFKMDYTALESSFSIVNPEVFDTGYATLKLENTGTKNLTITDVKVNGQSYSYSLGKGISDNKVEAQDDDLIWVNLEESGTIFKKNDVVKITIQAESVALEGKPFFFTNETNNFFVKEAKEEKIRINQENSNVVQVDETQADLYLEIENTGENIAVLEKFYYDTIDNEFTDVNYLSGSSILEPSEKATVHISNSLASFYPLIHTEHKIGVVTPNGVKDEILLTSSYENYKISLLTESRISSPEVAVVQGDDFRDHMPIDISSTHSYTYDNGTTFLTIRIKNTGDLILGLDSIYLRETGAWTSASPLSPLSAYTPINSGEEKYITVRASDYLDLDVNDEIGLVVSTLFDGSTKASDIGYLHTINDDPDIQIIESARGSLGSYIAANETGRLLIKNTGDEDITLDEITLNSTTILSFDSDVEFLSGDKFLTMQECAYVSFNITGLNINDTDTVQVSVSTNTTALTSTDLTAVVNSALYNVRIENSETTARDQPNNVVITAYNDGELDLNIDSVYINGTYIGLSHFSELTFNISVGLSTQLTISMADLETIIGTVNVGDTLEILVITREGAEDLHEETVIS
;
A
#
# COMPACT_ATOMS: atom_id res chain seq x y z
N ASP A 1 -58.85 17.04 16.63
CA ASP A 1 -59.54 17.17 17.94
C ASP A 1 -58.84 18.10 18.93
N TYR A 2 -57.63 17.75 19.40
CA TYR A 2 -57.04 18.41 20.58
C TYR A 2 -56.43 19.81 20.33
N GLY A 3 -56.27 20.26 19.08
CA GLY A 3 -55.57 21.51 18.76
C GLY A 3 -56.17 22.76 19.43
N TYR A 4 -57.49 22.84 19.53
CA TYR A 4 -58.18 23.93 20.23
C TYR A 4 -58.06 23.90 21.76
N TRP A 5 -57.59 22.79 22.33
CA TRP A 5 -57.25 22.71 23.75
C TRP A 5 -55.78 23.11 23.94
N LEU A 6 -54.89 22.58 23.10
CA LEU A 6 -53.45 22.80 23.22
C LEU A 6 -53.01 24.24 22.94
N THR A 7 -53.61 24.92 21.96
CA THR A 7 -53.22 26.30 21.63
C THR A 7 -53.60 27.32 22.71
N PRO A 8 -54.86 27.43 23.17
CA PRO A 8 -55.21 28.43 24.19
C PRO A 8 -54.80 28.03 25.61
N ILE A 9 -54.82 26.73 25.97
CA ILE A 9 -54.50 26.28 27.34
C ILE A 9 -53.01 25.99 27.49
N GLY A 10 -52.43 25.27 26.51
CA GLY A 10 -51.01 24.92 26.51
C GLY A 10 -50.09 26.04 26.04
N ASN A 11 -50.63 27.08 25.38
CA ASN A 11 -49.86 28.14 24.73
C ASN A 11 -48.78 27.60 23.77
N MET A 12 -49.16 26.59 22.98
CA MET A 12 -48.27 25.91 22.03
C MET A 12 -48.80 26.02 20.59
N THR A 13 -47.88 26.03 19.63
CA THR A 13 -48.18 25.88 18.21
C THR A 13 -48.60 24.44 17.93
N THR A 14 -49.72 24.25 17.21
CA THR A 14 -50.23 22.92 16.86
C THR A 14 -50.13 22.70 15.36
N VAL A 15 -49.74 21.49 14.94
CA VAL A 15 -49.67 21.11 13.52
C VAL A 15 -51.07 21.11 12.91
N ASN A 16 -52.06 20.58 13.64
CA ASN A 16 -53.45 20.52 13.23
C ASN A 16 -54.37 21.11 14.29
N ASP A 17 -55.48 21.69 13.83
CA ASP A 17 -56.52 22.26 14.68
C ASP A 17 -57.88 21.60 14.41
N ASN A 18 -58.89 22.02 15.16
CA ASN A 18 -60.24 21.48 15.02
C ASN A 18 -61.04 22.13 13.87
N ALA A 19 -60.47 23.10 13.14
CA ALA A 19 -61.13 23.73 11.99
C ALA A 19 -61.05 22.85 10.73
N THR A 20 -60.10 21.91 10.67
CA THR A 20 -59.97 20.91 9.60
C THR A 20 -59.75 21.50 8.19
N LEU A 21 -59.14 22.68 8.09
CA LEU A 21 -59.04 23.42 6.81
C LEU A 21 -58.06 22.83 5.79
N ASN A 22 -57.10 22.00 6.23
CA ASN A 22 -56.12 21.35 5.36
C ASN A 22 -56.11 19.84 5.60
N SER A 23 -56.94 19.10 4.85
CA SER A 23 -57.07 17.65 4.98
C SER A 23 -55.78 16.90 4.64
N THR A 24 -54.95 17.43 3.73
CA THR A 24 -53.66 16.83 3.36
C THR A 24 -52.67 16.87 4.51
N ARG A 25 -52.56 17.98 5.24
CA ARG A 25 -51.71 18.06 6.44
C ARG A 25 -52.22 17.18 7.58
N ILE A 26 -53.53 17.09 7.76
CA ILE A 26 -54.15 16.21 8.76
C ILE A 26 -53.85 14.75 8.42
N GLY A 27 -53.97 14.39 7.13
CA GLY A 27 -53.63 13.07 6.64
C GLY A 27 -52.15 12.72 6.83
N LEU A 28 -51.21 13.67 6.70
CA LEU A 28 -49.80 13.42 7.03
C LEU A 28 -49.59 13.09 8.52
N THR A 29 -50.32 13.75 9.42
CA THR A 29 -50.28 13.37 10.84
C THR A 29 -50.89 11.99 11.06
N GLY A 30 -51.97 11.66 10.34
CA GLY A 30 -52.54 10.32 10.34
C GLY A 30 -51.56 9.27 9.81
N MET A 31 -50.83 9.58 8.74
CA MET A 31 -49.77 8.76 8.16
C MET A 31 -48.68 8.48 9.19
N ALA A 32 -48.15 9.53 9.83
CA ALA A 32 -47.09 9.41 10.82
C ALA A 32 -47.52 8.54 12.01
N LEU A 33 -48.76 8.70 12.49
CA LEU A 33 -49.29 7.95 13.63
C LEU A 33 -49.65 6.49 13.29
N THR A 34 -50.02 6.18 12.05
CA THR A 34 -50.42 4.82 11.65
C THR A 34 -49.29 4.02 10.98
N GLN A 35 -48.15 4.66 10.75
CA GLN A 35 -46.94 4.02 10.23
C GLN A 35 -46.40 2.95 11.19
N THR A 36 -45.93 1.83 10.65
CA THR A 36 -45.37 0.70 11.41
C THR A 36 -43.85 0.80 11.58
N ASP A 37 -43.18 1.57 10.71
CA ASP A 37 -41.76 1.90 10.84
C ASP A 37 -41.54 3.23 11.57
N GLU A 38 -40.68 3.23 12.59
CA GLU A 38 -40.44 4.41 13.42
C GLU A 38 -39.72 5.54 12.67
N LEU A 39 -38.78 5.22 11.78
CA LEU A 39 -38.03 6.22 11.02
C LEU A 39 -38.91 6.82 9.92
N LEU A 40 -39.75 6.03 9.25
CA LEU A 40 -40.75 6.56 8.32
C LEU A 40 -41.75 7.48 9.03
N SER A 41 -42.20 7.11 10.24
CA SER A 41 -43.05 7.97 11.07
C SER A 41 -42.36 9.29 11.41
N ALA A 42 -41.10 9.21 11.85
CA ALA A 42 -40.26 10.37 12.15
C ALA A 42 -40.04 11.27 10.94
N LYS A 43 -39.84 10.71 9.74
CA LYS A 43 -39.67 11.45 8.48
C LYS A 43 -40.87 12.36 8.20
N ILE A 44 -42.08 11.85 8.41
CA ILE A 44 -43.32 12.63 8.26
C ILE A 44 -43.49 13.65 9.39
N PHE A 45 -43.18 13.31 10.65
CA PHE A 45 -43.21 14.29 11.75
C PHE A 45 -42.19 15.43 11.55
N LYS A 46 -41.01 15.12 11.00
CA LYS A 46 -39.98 16.12 10.64
C LYS A 46 -40.46 17.03 9.51
N LEU A 47 -41.10 16.46 8.48
CA LEU A 47 -41.73 17.23 7.41
C LEU A 47 -42.81 18.20 7.95
N LEU A 48 -43.53 17.78 8.99
CA LEU A 48 -44.52 18.59 9.72
C LEU A 48 -43.89 19.57 10.73
N GLN A 49 -42.56 19.57 10.88
CA GLN A 49 -41.82 20.38 11.86
C GLN A 49 -42.28 20.14 13.30
N ALA A 50 -42.56 18.89 13.67
CA ALA A 50 -43.01 18.55 15.01
C ALA A 50 -41.84 18.40 16.00
N ASP A 51 -41.87 19.14 17.11
CA ASP A 51 -40.93 18.97 18.23
C ASP A 51 -41.43 17.95 19.27
N TYR A 52 -42.76 17.83 19.39
CA TYR A 52 -43.42 16.98 20.37
C TYR A 52 -44.62 16.25 19.76
N VAL A 53 -44.86 15.03 20.23
CA VAL A 53 -46.04 14.23 19.91
C VAL A 53 -46.78 13.92 21.20
N LEU A 54 -48.08 14.22 21.19
CA LEU A 54 -48.99 13.95 22.30
C LEU A 54 -49.99 12.88 21.88
N VAL A 55 -50.18 11.88 22.72
CA VAL A 55 -51.23 10.86 22.57
C VAL A 55 -52.15 10.84 23.78
N TYR A 56 -53.43 10.60 23.53
CA TYR A 56 -54.45 10.43 24.55
C TYR A 56 -54.96 8.99 24.54
N PHE A 57 -54.66 8.23 25.60
CA PHE A 57 -55.08 6.85 25.76
C PHE A 57 -56.18 6.71 26.80
N GLY A 58 -57.32 6.12 26.39
CA GLY A 58 -58.47 5.86 27.25
C GLY A 58 -58.43 4.53 27.99
N TYR A 59 -57.28 3.84 28.04
CA TYR A 59 -57.12 2.55 28.75
C TYR A 59 -58.09 1.46 28.28
N LEU A 60 -58.48 1.50 27.00
CA LEU A 60 -59.49 0.62 26.40
C LEU A 60 -60.88 0.72 27.07
N TYR A 61 -61.13 1.80 27.82
CA TYR A 61 -62.40 2.07 28.48
C TYR A 61 -63.34 2.78 27.51
N ALA A 62 -64.44 2.12 27.14
CA ALA A 62 -65.33 2.60 26.08
C ALA A 62 -65.89 4.02 26.28
N GLY A 63 -66.01 4.48 27.54
CA GLY A 63 -66.53 5.81 27.87
C GLY A 63 -65.53 6.96 27.82
N LEU A 64 -64.22 6.71 27.71
CA LEU A 64 -63.19 7.75 27.74
C LEU A 64 -62.84 8.31 26.36
N GLY A 65 -62.99 7.50 25.30
CA GLY A 65 -62.88 7.96 23.92
C GLY A 65 -61.47 8.44 23.53
N GLY A 66 -60.44 7.67 23.89
CA GLY A 66 -59.06 7.96 23.51
C GLY A 66 -58.75 7.69 22.04
N ASP A 67 -57.49 7.90 21.67
CA ASP A 67 -56.99 7.72 20.31
C ASP A 67 -57.10 6.25 19.85
N GLU A 68 -57.22 5.29 20.78
CA GLU A 68 -57.50 3.88 20.50
C GLU A 68 -58.83 3.64 19.78
N GLY A 69 -59.78 4.57 19.88
CA GLY A 69 -61.07 4.52 19.17
C GLY A 69 -61.09 5.36 17.89
N LYS A 70 -60.03 6.14 17.62
CA LYS A 70 -59.99 7.14 16.54
C LYS A 70 -58.98 6.82 15.46
N TRP A 71 -58.06 5.90 15.71
CA TRP A 71 -57.04 5.48 14.75
C TRP A 71 -57.56 5.11 13.34
N PRO A 72 -58.77 4.51 13.13
CA PRO A 72 -59.22 4.19 11.77
C PRO A 72 -59.40 5.46 10.92
N TRP A 73 -59.81 6.57 11.54
CA TRP A 73 -59.92 7.86 10.85
C TRP A 73 -58.56 8.43 10.47
N MET A 74 -57.53 8.20 11.29
CA MET A 74 -56.15 8.62 10.99
C MET A 74 -55.65 7.95 9.70
N LEU A 75 -55.92 6.64 9.57
CA LEU A 75 -55.58 5.85 8.38
C LEU A 75 -56.41 6.28 7.16
N ARG A 76 -57.73 6.39 7.31
CA ARG A 76 -58.64 6.75 6.19
C ARG A 76 -58.36 8.15 5.63
N ILE A 77 -58.17 9.15 6.49
CA ILE A 77 -57.84 10.52 6.04
C ILE A 77 -56.47 10.57 5.35
N CYS A 78 -55.52 9.74 5.81
CA CYS A 78 -54.25 9.54 5.10
C CYS A 78 -54.50 9.00 3.69
N ASN A 79 -55.22 7.87 3.56
CA ASN A 79 -55.51 7.23 2.28
C ASN A 79 -56.27 8.15 1.30
N ASP A 80 -57.20 8.97 1.78
CA ASP A 80 -57.94 9.94 0.95
C ASP A 80 -57.03 10.96 0.24
N ASN A 81 -55.77 11.10 0.67
CA ASN A 81 -54.78 12.01 0.10
C ASN A 81 -53.66 11.29 -0.67
N TYR A 82 -53.76 9.97 -0.91
CA TYR A 82 -52.74 9.15 -1.59
C TYR A 82 -52.14 9.81 -2.84
N GLU A 83 -52.98 10.20 -3.81
CA GLU A 83 -52.55 10.82 -5.07
C GLU A 83 -51.73 12.11 -4.85
N LYS A 84 -52.07 12.90 -3.82
CA LYS A 84 -51.32 14.12 -3.51
C LYS A 84 -49.95 13.79 -2.94
N TYR A 85 -49.85 12.75 -2.13
CA TYR A 85 -48.57 12.36 -1.55
C TYR A 85 -47.62 11.76 -2.58
N LEU A 86 -48.13 11.06 -3.59
CA LEU A 86 -47.35 10.66 -4.78
C LEU A 86 -46.77 11.89 -5.48
N VAL A 87 -47.59 12.91 -5.74
CA VAL A 87 -47.13 14.18 -6.34
C VAL A 87 -46.09 14.89 -5.47
N MET A 88 -46.16 14.73 -4.15
CA MET A 88 -45.19 15.26 -3.20
C MET A 88 -43.92 14.41 -3.08
N GLY A 89 -43.84 13.25 -3.74
CA GLY A 89 -42.70 12.34 -3.68
C GLY A 89 -42.51 11.66 -2.32
N LEU A 90 -43.61 11.39 -1.61
CA LEU A 90 -43.58 10.78 -0.26
C LEU A 90 -43.78 9.25 -0.27
N GLU A 91 -43.82 8.63 -1.44
CA GLU A 91 -43.99 7.18 -1.56
C GLU A 91 -42.84 6.44 -0.88
N GLU A 92 -43.17 5.40 -0.11
CA GLU A 92 -42.22 4.54 0.59
C GLU A 92 -42.56 3.07 0.27
N ASP A 93 -41.59 2.17 0.43
CA ASP A 93 -41.70 0.76 0.02
C ASP A 93 -42.84 -0.03 0.68
N ASN A 94 -43.36 0.47 1.81
CA ASN A 94 -44.44 -0.18 2.55
C ASN A 94 -45.85 0.34 2.21
N TRP A 95 -45.98 1.15 1.14
CA TRP A 95 -47.26 1.60 0.63
C TRP A 95 -47.95 0.53 -0.21
N GLU A 96 -49.25 0.67 -0.37
CA GLU A 96 -50.08 -0.25 -1.14
C GLU A 96 -50.48 0.34 -2.49
N ILE A 97 -50.92 -0.52 -3.41
CA ILE A 97 -51.38 -0.05 -4.71
C ILE A 97 -52.69 0.76 -4.55
N ASN A 98 -52.64 2.05 -4.89
CA ASN A 98 -53.74 3.03 -4.75
C ASN A 98 -54.12 3.43 -3.32
N SER A 99 -53.30 3.13 -2.31
CA SER A 99 -53.53 3.61 -0.93
C SER A 99 -52.21 3.66 -0.15
N VAL A 100 -52.10 4.54 0.84
CA VAL A 100 -50.91 4.57 1.69
C VAL A 100 -50.84 3.30 2.54
N PHE A 101 -51.95 2.93 3.18
CA PHE A 101 -52.04 1.71 3.99
C PHE A 101 -53.30 0.91 3.66
N ASP A 102 -53.20 -0.41 3.63
CA ASP A 102 -54.37 -1.31 3.56
C ASP A 102 -54.98 -1.46 4.96
N GLU A 103 -56.14 -0.85 5.17
CA GLU A 103 -56.86 -0.89 6.46
C GLU A 103 -57.17 -2.32 6.92
N SER A 104 -57.36 -3.27 6.00
CA SER A 104 -57.66 -4.66 6.34
C SER A 104 -56.49 -5.37 7.03
N LYS A 105 -55.26 -4.85 6.90
CA LYS A 105 -54.07 -5.34 7.60
C LYS A 105 -53.90 -4.77 9.02
N TYR A 106 -54.74 -3.79 9.39
CA TYR A 106 -54.81 -3.22 10.74
C TYR A 106 -56.04 -3.75 11.48
N TRP A 107 -57.16 -3.89 10.79
CA TRP A 107 -58.41 -4.35 11.39
C TRP A 107 -59.22 -5.21 10.45
N ASN A 108 -59.64 -6.38 10.96
CA ASN A 108 -60.52 -7.28 10.27
C ASN A 108 -61.99 -6.91 10.55
N GLU A 109 -62.64 -6.32 9.55
CA GLU A 109 -64.04 -5.89 9.66
C GLU A 109 -65.02 -7.06 9.83
N THR A 110 -64.66 -8.28 9.42
CA THR A 110 -65.54 -9.45 9.54
C THR A 110 -65.53 -10.01 10.95
N SER A 111 -64.34 -10.19 11.54
CA SER A 111 -64.19 -10.72 12.88
C SER A 111 -64.24 -9.64 13.97
N GLN A 112 -64.16 -8.36 13.59
CA GLN A 112 -64.05 -7.21 14.48
C GLN A 112 -62.84 -7.34 15.42
N ARG A 113 -61.69 -7.72 14.85
CA ARG A 113 -60.43 -7.95 15.58
C ARG A 113 -59.27 -7.18 14.93
N ALA A 114 -58.31 -6.83 15.77
CA ALA A 114 -57.06 -6.21 15.34
C ALA A 114 -56.16 -7.21 14.62
N GLU A 115 -55.40 -6.70 13.66
CA GLU A 115 -54.39 -7.42 12.89
C GLU A 115 -52.98 -6.92 13.26
N ASP A 116 -51.94 -7.57 12.72
CA ASP A 116 -50.54 -7.33 13.11
C ASP A 116 -50.08 -5.88 12.97
N LEU A 117 -50.45 -5.20 11.87
CA LEU A 117 -49.97 -3.84 11.64
C LEU A 117 -50.57 -2.83 12.63
N TRP A 118 -51.71 -3.14 13.24
CA TRP A 118 -52.28 -2.29 14.28
C TRP A 118 -51.40 -2.28 15.53
N PHE A 119 -50.96 -3.45 16.00
CA PHE A 119 -50.03 -3.53 17.15
C PHE A 119 -48.67 -2.90 16.86
N GLN A 120 -48.22 -2.96 15.60
CA GLN A 120 -46.97 -2.36 15.15
C GLN A 120 -47.07 -0.86 14.90
N SER A 121 -48.27 -0.32 14.73
CA SER A 121 -48.49 1.10 14.43
C SER A 121 -47.95 2.02 15.52
N MET A 122 -47.40 3.16 15.11
CA MET A 122 -46.77 4.10 16.05
C MET A 122 -47.76 4.60 17.11
N ILE A 123 -49.02 4.86 16.75
CA ILE A 123 -50.05 5.30 17.69
C ILE A 123 -50.28 4.27 18.80
N VAL A 124 -50.34 2.97 18.48
CA VAL A 124 -50.51 1.92 19.49
C VAL A 124 -49.27 1.81 20.36
N ARG A 125 -48.07 1.81 19.76
CA ARG A 125 -46.80 1.81 20.51
C ARG A 125 -46.71 2.97 21.49
N LEU A 126 -47.04 4.19 21.06
CA LEU A 126 -47.03 5.39 21.91
C LEU A 126 -48.10 5.33 23.00
N MET A 127 -49.32 4.88 22.69
CA MET A 127 -50.40 4.74 23.68
C MET A 127 -50.07 3.71 24.74
N PHE A 128 -49.48 2.56 24.38
CA PHE A 128 -49.23 1.46 25.33
C PHE A 128 -47.88 1.61 26.06
N SER A 129 -47.00 2.49 25.61
CA SER A 129 -45.67 2.69 26.18
C SER A 129 -45.69 2.98 27.69
N GLY A 130 -44.90 2.23 28.45
CA GLY A 130 -44.74 2.42 29.90
C GLY A 130 -46.00 2.10 30.72
N ILE A 131 -46.90 1.25 30.22
CA ILE A 131 -48.04 0.73 30.98
C ILE A 131 -47.82 -0.76 31.30
N PRO A 132 -47.92 -1.18 32.58
CA PRO A 132 -47.79 -2.57 32.97
C PRO A 132 -48.70 -3.52 32.17
N THR A 133 -48.15 -4.62 31.68
CA THR A 133 -48.89 -5.61 30.85
C THR A 133 -49.09 -6.96 31.54
N GLY A 134 -48.60 -7.17 32.76
CA GLY A 134 -48.74 -8.46 33.45
C GLY A 134 -50.20 -8.78 33.81
N GLN A 135 -50.59 -10.05 33.86
CA GLN A 135 -51.96 -10.41 34.24
C GLN A 135 -52.22 -10.15 35.74
N LEU A 136 -53.41 -9.64 36.08
CA LEU A 136 -53.89 -9.52 37.46
C LEU A 136 -54.64 -10.79 37.86
N THR A 137 -54.07 -11.59 38.75
CA THR A 137 -54.56 -12.94 39.08
C THR A 137 -55.17 -13.05 40.48
N THR A 138 -54.91 -12.08 41.35
CA THR A 138 -55.37 -12.05 42.75
C THR A 138 -56.06 -10.73 43.10
N ASP A 139 -56.95 -10.78 44.09
CA ASP A 139 -57.60 -9.57 44.62
C ASP A 139 -56.59 -8.60 45.27
N GLU A 140 -55.48 -9.12 45.80
CA GLU A 140 -54.40 -8.32 46.37
C GLU A 140 -53.66 -7.50 45.31
N GLU A 141 -53.41 -8.07 44.13
CA GLU A 141 -52.82 -7.36 42.99
C GLU A 141 -53.77 -6.29 42.46
N ARG A 142 -55.07 -6.59 42.38
CA ARG A 142 -56.11 -5.64 41.92
C ARG A 142 -56.26 -4.44 42.84
N ALA A 143 -56.16 -4.65 44.16
CA ALA A 143 -56.22 -3.56 45.14
C ALA A 143 -55.04 -2.57 45.09
N GLN A 144 -53.96 -2.91 44.36
CA GLN A 144 -52.75 -2.08 44.25
C GLN A 144 -52.71 -1.21 42.99
N VAL A 145 -53.65 -1.40 42.07
CA VAL A 145 -53.72 -0.66 40.81
C VAL A 145 -54.97 0.22 40.78
N ASN A 146 -55.00 1.19 39.87
CA ASN A 146 -56.20 2.01 39.65
C ASN A 146 -57.13 1.36 38.61
N ASP A 147 -58.41 1.77 38.61
CA ASP A 147 -59.45 1.22 37.74
C ASP A 147 -59.08 1.25 36.24
N LEU A 148 -58.30 2.24 35.79
CA LEU A 148 -57.88 2.34 34.39
C LEU A 148 -56.83 1.28 34.06
N GLU A 149 -55.80 1.15 34.91
CA GLU A 149 -54.78 0.12 34.74
C GLU A 149 -55.38 -1.28 34.84
N GLU A 150 -56.27 -1.52 35.81
CA GLU A 150 -57.00 -2.79 35.94
C GLU A 150 -57.76 -3.11 34.65
N ASN A 151 -58.55 -2.16 34.14
CA ASN A 151 -59.31 -2.35 32.91
C ASN A 151 -58.40 -2.64 31.71
N TYR A 152 -57.31 -1.90 31.53
CA TYR A 152 -56.38 -2.15 30.44
C TYR A 152 -55.78 -3.55 30.51
N ARG A 153 -55.27 -3.96 31.69
CA ARG A 153 -54.65 -5.26 31.90
C ARG A 153 -55.64 -6.39 31.69
N ASP A 154 -56.87 -6.25 32.16
CA ASP A 154 -57.93 -7.25 31.90
C ASP A 154 -58.29 -7.31 30.41
N GLU A 155 -58.40 -6.17 29.73
CA GLU A 155 -58.75 -6.12 28.32
C GLU A 155 -57.68 -6.76 27.42
N ILE A 156 -56.39 -6.55 27.68
CA ILE A 156 -55.33 -7.16 26.86
C ILE A 156 -55.22 -8.69 27.04
N TYR A 157 -55.70 -9.24 28.16
CA TYR A 157 -55.82 -10.69 28.36
C TYR A 157 -57.19 -11.26 27.98
N ARG A 158 -58.18 -10.40 27.70
CA ARG A 158 -59.51 -10.80 27.24
C ARG A 158 -59.63 -10.79 25.72
N ARG A 159 -58.93 -9.87 25.05
CA ARG A 159 -58.97 -9.68 23.60
C ARG A 159 -57.91 -10.51 22.89
N THR A 160 -58.27 -11.01 21.71
CA THR A 160 -57.34 -11.67 20.80
C THR A 160 -57.26 -10.92 19.48
N ASP A 161 -56.14 -11.10 18.77
CA ASP A 161 -56.05 -10.79 17.34
C ASP A 161 -56.90 -11.78 16.51
N ASP A 162 -56.91 -11.61 15.18
CA ASP A 162 -57.68 -12.47 14.28
C ASP A 162 -57.23 -13.95 14.31
N ARG A 163 -55.96 -14.20 14.62
CA ARG A 163 -55.36 -15.54 14.75
C ARG A 163 -55.62 -16.20 16.11
N GLY A 164 -56.23 -15.49 17.05
CA GLY A 164 -56.51 -15.99 18.40
C GLY A 164 -55.38 -15.80 19.41
N VAL A 165 -54.36 -14.99 19.10
CA VAL A 165 -53.28 -14.61 20.02
C VAL A 165 -53.76 -13.48 20.91
N TYR A 166 -53.51 -13.55 22.22
CA TYR A 166 -53.93 -12.49 23.14
C TYR A 166 -53.17 -11.19 22.87
N TRP A 167 -53.83 -10.05 23.06
CA TRP A 167 -53.19 -8.74 22.89
C TRP A 167 -51.98 -8.58 23.82
N ALA A 168 -52.04 -9.11 25.04
CA ALA A 168 -50.92 -9.12 25.97
C ALA A 168 -49.65 -9.81 25.42
N GLN A 169 -49.78 -10.70 24.44
CA GLN A 169 -48.66 -11.37 23.79
C GLN A 169 -48.11 -10.60 22.58
N GLN A 170 -48.86 -9.62 22.07
CA GLN A 170 -48.46 -8.73 20.97
C GLN A 170 -47.75 -7.46 21.50
N ILE A 171 -47.82 -7.22 22.80
CA ILE A 171 -47.31 -6.00 23.45
C ILE A 171 -46.08 -6.40 24.28
N PRO A 172 -44.98 -5.62 24.23
CA PRO A 172 -43.83 -5.85 25.11
C PRO A 172 -44.22 -5.87 26.60
N ALA A 173 -43.44 -6.59 27.41
CA ALA A 173 -43.60 -6.54 28.85
C ALA A 173 -43.55 -5.08 29.33
N ASN A 174 -44.51 -4.67 30.16
CA ASN A 174 -44.67 -3.31 30.68
C ASN A 174 -44.79 -2.18 29.63
N GLY A 175 -45.03 -2.52 28.37
CA GLY A 175 -45.00 -1.55 27.28
C GLY A 175 -43.62 -0.94 27.07
N ASP A 176 -42.56 -1.71 27.36
CA ASP A 176 -41.16 -1.29 27.21
C ASP A 176 -40.76 -1.31 25.72
N TYR A 177 -41.26 -0.35 24.95
CA TYR A 177 -40.86 -0.13 23.57
C TYR A 177 -39.50 0.60 23.50
N ASP A 178 -38.59 0.09 22.67
CA ASP A 178 -37.31 0.73 22.40
C ASP A 178 -37.47 1.82 21.32
N PHE A 179 -37.77 3.05 21.75
CA PHE A 179 -37.92 4.19 20.84
C PHE A 179 -36.58 4.88 20.56
N LYS A 180 -36.20 4.88 19.28
CA LYS A 180 -35.03 5.62 18.80
C LYS A 180 -35.30 7.11 18.71
N VAL A 181 -36.51 7.50 18.29
CA VAL A 181 -36.92 8.88 18.00
C VAL A 181 -37.82 9.47 19.09
N PHE A 182 -38.77 8.70 19.61
CA PHE A 182 -39.78 9.22 20.55
C PHE A 182 -39.28 9.15 21.99
N LYS A 183 -38.83 10.28 22.55
CA LYS A 183 -38.31 10.33 23.94
C LYS A 183 -39.44 10.74 24.91
N PRO A 184 -39.88 9.86 25.82
CA PRO A 184 -40.94 10.21 26.76
C PRO A 184 -40.47 11.33 27.68
N VAL A 185 -41.25 12.42 27.76
CA VAL A 185 -40.93 13.59 28.61
C VAL A 185 -41.98 13.86 29.67
N TYR A 186 -43.22 13.42 29.46
CA TYR A 186 -44.27 13.57 30.45
C TYR A 186 -45.34 12.49 30.30
N ASN A 187 -45.74 11.94 31.44
CA ASN A 187 -46.95 11.14 31.58
C ASN A 187 -47.84 11.84 32.61
N SER A 188 -49.12 12.01 32.26
CA SER A 188 -50.12 12.45 33.24
C SER A 188 -50.24 11.46 34.40
N THR A 189 -50.79 11.90 35.53
CA THR A 189 -50.91 11.09 36.76
C THR A 189 -51.50 9.69 36.53
N TRP A 190 -52.43 9.57 35.58
CA TRP A 190 -53.10 8.33 35.25
C TRP A 190 -52.64 7.73 33.91
N GLY A 191 -51.55 8.22 33.35
CA GLY A 191 -50.99 7.76 32.06
C GLY A 191 -51.89 7.99 30.84
N THR A 192 -52.99 8.74 30.97
CA THR A 192 -53.96 8.96 29.90
C THR A 192 -53.47 9.95 28.85
N VAL A 193 -52.75 11.00 29.25
CA VAL A 193 -52.02 11.88 28.32
C VAL A 193 -50.54 11.60 28.44
N LYS A 194 -49.90 11.35 27.29
CA LYS A 194 -48.46 11.10 27.17
C LYS A 194 -47.85 12.05 26.17
N LEU A 195 -46.70 12.60 26.51
CA LEU A 195 -45.95 13.53 25.68
C LEU A 195 -44.55 12.99 25.41
N PHE A 196 -44.20 12.94 24.14
CA PHE A 196 -42.91 12.52 23.63
C PHE A 196 -42.23 13.70 22.95
N LYS A 197 -40.96 13.93 23.25
CA LYS A 197 -40.09 14.85 22.49
C LYS A 197 -39.44 14.08 21.35
N MET A 198 -39.42 14.66 20.17
CA MET A 198 -38.85 14.05 18.97
C MET A 198 -37.33 14.22 18.95
N ASP A 199 -36.61 13.12 18.82
CA ASP A 199 -35.16 13.08 18.59
C ASP A 199 -34.88 12.54 17.18
N TYR A 200 -34.67 13.44 16.21
CA TYR A 200 -34.44 13.05 14.82
C TYR A 200 -33.04 12.49 14.55
N THR A 201 -32.18 12.32 15.56
CA THR A 201 -30.80 11.84 15.38
C THR A 201 -30.75 10.52 14.62
N ALA A 202 -31.61 9.56 14.93
CA ALA A 202 -31.63 8.28 14.22
C ALA A 202 -32.00 8.38 12.74
N LEU A 203 -32.71 9.45 12.33
CA LEU A 203 -33.04 9.76 10.94
C LEU A 203 -31.94 10.58 10.25
N GLU A 204 -31.20 11.38 11.03
CA GLU A 204 -30.16 12.30 10.57
C GLU A 204 -28.75 11.68 10.57
N SER A 205 -28.60 10.49 11.16
CA SER A 205 -27.36 9.75 11.25
C SER A 205 -27.46 8.48 10.39
N SER A 206 -26.83 8.51 9.23
CA SER A 206 -26.74 7.39 8.30
C SER A 206 -25.42 7.45 7.54
N PHE A 207 -24.90 6.29 7.16
CA PHE A 207 -23.74 6.21 6.27
C PHE A 207 -23.84 4.99 5.37
N SER A 208 -23.14 5.00 4.24
CA SER A 208 -22.97 3.85 3.34
C SER A 208 -21.52 3.39 3.35
N ILE A 209 -21.32 2.08 3.20
CA ILE A 209 -20.01 1.47 2.97
C ILE A 209 -19.88 1.25 1.47
N VAL A 210 -18.86 1.84 0.87
CA VAL A 210 -18.61 1.86 -0.57
C VAL A 210 -17.27 1.19 -0.86
N ASN A 211 -17.25 0.36 -1.91
CA ASN A 211 -16.07 -0.36 -2.41
C ASN A 211 -15.23 -1.07 -1.32
N PRO A 212 -15.83 -1.90 -0.44
CA PRO A 212 -15.06 -2.63 0.54
C PRO A 212 -14.18 -3.70 -0.13
N GLU A 213 -12.90 -3.72 0.23
CA GLU A 213 -11.92 -4.71 -0.21
C GLU A 213 -11.17 -5.29 0.98
N VAL A 214 -10.92 -6.59 0.94
CA VAL A 214 -10.08 -7.31 1.92
C VAL A 214 -9.03 -8.07 1.13
N PHE A 215 -7.77 -7.97 1.54
CA PHE A 215 -6.64 -8.57 0.84
C PHE A 215 -6.05 -9.74 1.62
N ASP A 216 -5.47 -10.69 0.90
CA ASP A 216 -4.78 -11.87 1.46
C ASP A 216 -3.44 -11.54 2.13
N THR A 217 -2.95 -10.31 2.01
CA THR A 217 -1.83 -9.76 2.78
C THR A 217 -2.24 -9.16 4.13
N GLY A 218 -3.50 -9.32 4.57
CA GLY A 218 -3.86 -9.04 5.95
C GLY A 218 -4.26 -7.60 6.25
N TYR A 219 -4.81 -6.87 5.28
CA TYR A 219 -5.48 -5.58 5.52
C TYR A 219 -6.77 -5.44 4.70
N ALA A 220 -7.57 -4.44 5.03
CA ALA A 220 -8.77 -4.08 4.29
C ALA A 220 -8.84 -2.57 4.04
N THR A 221 -9.48 -2.19 2.94
CA THR A 221 -9.78 -0.80 2.58
C THR A 221 -11.25 -0.65 2.22
N LEU A 222 -11.84 0.48 2.59
CA LEU A 222 -13.21 0.83 2.21
C LEU A 222 -13.41 2.35 2.26
N LYS A 223 -14.44 2.83 1.59
CA LYS A 223 -14.90 4.21 1.69
C LYS A 223 -16.19 4.28 2.50
N LEU A 224 -16.25 5.17 3.48
CA LEU A 224 -17.45 5.46 4.26
C LEU A 224 -18.02 6.80 3.80
N GLU A 225 -19.26 6.78 3.29
CA GLU A 225 -19.97 7.99 2.90
C GLU A 225 -21.00 8.34 3.96
N ASN A 226 -20.83 9.48 4.65
CA ASN A 226 -21.82 9.98 5.59
C ASN A 226 -23.01 10.58 4.83
N THR A 227 -24.04 9.79 4.63
CA THR A 227 -25.28 10.22 3.98
C THR A 227 -26.21 11.03 4.88
N GLY A 228 -25.87 11.12 6.17
CA GLY A 228 -26.60 11.87 7.19
C GLY A 228 -26.28 13.36 7.20
N THR A 229 -27.05 14.10 8.01
CA THR A 229 -26.84 15.54 8.25
C THR A 229 -26.11 15.81 9.57
N LYS A 230 -25.66 14.76 10.26
CA LYS A 230 -24.87 14.86 11.50
C LYS A 230 -23.49 14.26 11.29
N ASN A 231 -22.51 14.84 11.98
CA ASN A 231 -21.18 14.26 12.07
C ASN A 231 -21.25 12.91 12.79
N LEU A 232 -20.38 12.01 12.35
CA LEU A 232 -20.27 10.65 12.86
C LEU A 232 -18.88 10.47 13.43
N THR A 233 -18.79 9.77 14.56
CA THR A 233 -17.52 9.25 15.08
C THR A 233 -17.53 7.75 14.87
N ILE A 234 -16.56 7.21 14.13
CA ILE A 234 -16.41 5.76 14.01
C ILE A 234 -15.87 5.23 15.33
N THR A 235 -16.50 4.18 15.85
CA THR A 235 -16.17 3.61 17.16
C THR A 235 -15.65 2.19 17.09
N ASP A 236 -16.02 1.45 16.05
CA ASP A 236 -15.61 0.05 15.89
C ASP A 236 -15.71 -0.37 14.42
N VAL A 237 -14.74 -1.15 13.95
CA VAL A 237 -14.75 -1.77 12.62
C VAL A 237 -14.50 -3.26 12.80
N LYS A 238 -15.46 -4.07 12.32
CA LYS A 238 -15.42 -5.52 12.45
C LYS A 238 -15.34 -6.21 11.12
N VAL A 239 -14.50 -7.24 11.03
CA VAL A 239 -14.50 -8.21 9.92
C VAL A 239 -14.93 -9.56 10.47
N ASN A 240 -15.98 -10.15 9.90
CA ASN A 240 -16.57 -11.41 10.38
C ASN A 240 -16.93 -11.42 11.88
N GLY A 241 -17.31 -10.26 12.41
CA GLY A 241 -17.73 -10.08 13.81
C GLY A 241 -16.61 -9.84 14.81
N GLN A 242 -15.34 -9.89 14.38
CA GLN A 242 -14.17 -9.55 15.19
C GLN A 242 -13.75 -8.10 14.95
N SER A 243 -13.46 -7.36 16.02
CA SER A 243 -12.97 -5.97 15.95
C SER A 243 -11.49 -5.91 15.57
N TYR A 244 -11.14 -4.91 14.76
CA TYR A 244 -9.79 -4.65 14.27
C TYR A 244 -9.41 -3.19 14.48
N SER A 245 -8.10 -2.91 14.54
CA SER A 245 -7.61 -1.54 14.50
C SER A 245 -7.84 -0.95 13.11
N TYR A 246 -8.10 0.35 13.06
CA TYR A 246 -8.40 1.07 11.83
C TYR A 246 -7.87 2.49 11.90
N SER A 247 -7.65 3.07 10.73
CA SER A 247 -7.29 4.47 10.55
C SER A 247 -8.22 5.08 9.51
N LEU A 248 -8.68 6.30 9.79
CA LEU A 248 -9.39 7.12 8.81
C LEU A 248 -8.38 7.97 8.03
N GLY A 249 -8.73 8.36 6.80
CA GLY A 249 -7.93 9.29 6.01
C GLY A 249 -8.03 10.72 6.57
N LYS A 250 -9.18 11.38 6.36
CA LYS A 250 -9.44 12.75 6.84
C LYS A 250 -9.60 12.79 8.37
N GLY A 251 -10.28 11.80 8.93
CA GLY A 251 -10.57 11.65 10.35
C GLY A 251 -9.45 11.00 11.17
N ILE A 252 -8.21 10.94 10.67
CA ILE A 252 -7.09 10.22 11.31
C ILE A 252 -6.84 10.61 12.78
N SER A 253 -7.17 11.85 13.16
CA SER A 253 -6.89 12.39 14.49
C SER A 253 -8.02 12.19 15.52
N ASP A 254 -9.26 12.01 15.06
CA ASP A 254 -10.44 12.02 15.94
C ASP A 254 -11.55 11.03 15.56
N ASN A 255 -11.30 10.20 14.55
CA ASN A 255 -12.22 9.21 13.98
C ASN A 255 -13.54 9.81 13.48
N LYS A 256 -13.58 11.10 13.12
CA LYS A 256 -14.80 11.74 12.65
C LYS A 256 -14.94 11.75 11.13
N VAL A 257 -16.18 11.58 10.69
CA VAL A 257 -16.61 11.84 9.32
C VAL A 257 -17.69 12.92 9.36
N GLU A 258 -17.40 14.04 8.73
CA GLU A 258 -18.27 15.22 8.70
C GLU A 258 -19.59 14.93 7.97
N ALA A 259 -20.65 15.69 8.30
CA ALA A 259 -21.94 15.54 7.66
C ALA A 259 -21.85 15.73 6.14
N GLN A 260 -22.44 14.82 5.37
CA GLN A 260 -22.45 14.86 3.90
C GLN A 260 -21.06 14.79 3.26
N ASP A 261 -20.06 14.30 3.99
CA ASP A 261 -18.71 14.04 3.49
C ASP A 261 -18.43 12.53 3.47
N ASP A 262 -17.30 12.16 2.90
CA ASP A 262 -16.79 10.80 2.86
C ASP A 262 -15.40 10.69 3.50
N ASP A 263 -15.02 9.48 3.87
CA ASP A 263 -13.66 9.19 4.31
C ASP A 263 -13.22 7.78 3.92
N LEU A 264 -11.93 7.59 3.71
CA LEU A 264 -11.33 6.28 3.53
C LEU A 264 -11.02 5.67 4.89
N ILE A 265 -11.22 4.36 4.98
CA ILE A 265 -10.89 3.58 6.16
C ILE A 265 -9.96 2.46 5.76
N TRP A 266 -8.80 2.41 6.39
CA TRP A 266 -7.88 1.29 6.35
C TRP A 266 -8.01 0.48 7.64
N VAL A 267 -7.95 -0.84 7.54
CA VAL A 267 -8.13 -1.77 8.66
C VAL A 267 -6.97 -2.76 8.68
N ASN A 268 -6.29 -2.86 9.82
CA ASN A 268 -5.19 -3.80 10.02
C ASN A 268 -5.74 -5.16 10.45
N LEU A 269 -5.64 -6.19 9.62
CA LEU A 269 -6.12 -7.54 9.96
C LEU A 269 -5.02 -8.43 10.55
N GLU A 270 -3.76 -8.11 10.31
CA GLU A 270 -2.61 -8.89 10.78
C GLU A 270 -2.50 -8.94 12.30
N GLU A 271 -2.88 -7.86 13.00
CA GLU A 271 -2.85 -7.78 14.47
C GLU A 271 -3.61 -8.91 15.16
N SER A 272 -4.62 -9.47 14.50
CA SER A 272 -5.41 -10.57 15.04
C SER A 272 -4.74 -11.95 14.94
N GLY A 273 -3.70 -12.08 14.11
CA GLY A 273 -3.14 -13.36 13.69
C GLY A 273 -4.06 -14.19 12.77
N THR A 274 -5.17 -13.62 12.30
CA THR A 274 -6.10 -14.27 11.37
C THR A 274 -5.57 -14.14 9.95
N ILE A 275 -5.28 -15.27 9.31
CA ILE A 275 -4.80 -15.31 7.92
C ILE A 275 -6.01 -15.47 7.00
N PHE A 276 -6.30 -14.43 6.22
CA PHE A 276 -7.30 -14.47 5.16
C PHE A 276 -6.68 -14.99 3.87
N LYS A 277 -7.37 -15.87 3.15
CA LYS A 277 -6.94 -16.40 1.86
C LYS A 277 -7.84 -15.89 0.75
N LYS A 278 -7.29 -15.77 -0.46
CA LYS A 278 -8.07 -15.48 -1.67
C LYS A 278 -9.32 -16.37 -1.74
N ASN A 279 -10.47 -15.74 -2.00
CA ASN A 279 -11.81 -16.35 -2.04
C ASN A 279 -12.43 -16.75 -0.70
N ASP A 280 -11.82 -16.41 0.44
CA ASP A 280 -12.53 -16.49 1.71
C ASP A 280 -13.72 -15.51 1.71
N VAL A 281 -14.80 -15.90 2.38
CA VAL A 281 -16.02 -15.08 2.50
C VAL A 281 -15.89 -14.17 3.72
N VAL A 282 -16.05 -12.88 3.48
CA VAL A 282 -15.93 -11.84 4.50
C VAL A 282 -17.14 -10.90 4.51
N LYS A 283 -17.37 -10.32 5.67
CA LYS A 283 -18.38 -9.28 5.91
C LYS A 283 -17.79 -8.20 6.82
N ILE A 284 -17.94 -6.94 6.43
CA ILE A 284 -17.52 -5.79 7.24
C ILE A 284 -18.73 -5.19 7.96
N THR A 285 -18.56 -4.85 9.23
CA THR A 285 -19.56 -4.14 10.03
C THR A 285 -18.89 -2.94 10.69
N ILE A 286 -19.45 -1.75 10.49
CA ILE A 286 -18.95 -0.51 11.09
C ILE A 286 -19.96 -0.02 12.12
N GLN A 287 -19.48 0.34 13.31
CA GLN A 287 -20.24 1.03 14.33
C GLN A 287 -19.83 2.50 14.35
N ALA A 288 -20.83 3.37 14.32
CA ALA A 288 -20.66 4.81 14.44
C ALA A 288 -21.48 5.37 15.60
N GLU A 289 -21.02 6.48 16.13
CA GLU A 289 -21.67 7.29 17.14
C GLU A 289 -22.06 8.65 16.55
N SER A 290 -23.24 9.15 16.91
CA SER A 290 -23.62 10.54 16.71
C SER A 290 -24.20 11.13 18.00
N VAL A 291 -24.34 12.46 18.05
CA VAL A 291 -24.79 13.17 19.26
C VAL A 291 -26.30 13.38 19.22
N ALA A 292 -27.01 12.71 20.13
CA ALA A 292 -28.46 12.80 20.32
C ALA A 292 -28.89 14.02 21.14
N LEU A 293 -30.19 14.17 21.38
CA LEU A 293 -30.70 15.21 22.28
C LEU A 293 -30.04 15.13 23.67
N GLU A 294 -29.83 16.30 24.27
CA GLU A 294 -29.20 16.44 25.60
C GLU A 294 -27.73 15.94 25.65
N GLY A 295 -27.07 15.80 24.49
CA GLY A 295 -25.67 15.39 24.41
C GLY A 295 -25.43 13.91 24.69
N LYS A 296 -26.47 13.07 24.58
CA LYS A 296 -26.35 11.62 24.77
C LYS A 296 -25.76 10.97 23.52
N PRO A 297 -24.95 9.91 23.65
CA PRO A 297 -24.43 9.19 22.49
C PRO A 297 -25.54 8.36 21.84
N PHE A 298 -25.58 8.34 20.52
CA PHE A 298 -26.42 7.47 19.70
C PHE A 298 -25.55 6.57 18.84
N PHE A 299 -25.53 5.28 19.16
CA PHE A 299 -24.76 4.29 18.41
C PHE A 299 -25.64 3.59 17.38
N PHE A 300 -25.09 3.37 16.20
CA PHE A 300 -25.73 2.62 15.13
C PHE A 300 -24.68 1.92 14.27
N THR A 301 -25.11 0.94 13.50
CA THR A 301 -24.21 0.11 12.69
C THR A 301 -24.71 0.02 11.26
N ASN A 302 -23.78 -0.08 10.32
CA ASN A 302 -24.06 -0.52 8.96
C ASN A 302 -23.09 -1.65 8.59
N GLU A 303 -23.52 -2.53 7.69
CA GLU A 303 -22.79 -3.73 7.32
C GLU A 303 -22.85 -3.98 5.82
N THR A 304 -21.80 -4.60 5.29
CA THR A 304 -21.74 -5.02 3.90
C THR A 304 -22.54 -6.30 3.70
N ASN A 305 -22.89 -6.60 2.44
CA ASN A 305 -23.18 -7.97 2.05
C ASN A 305 -21.90 -8.81 2.13
N ASN A 306 -22.03 -10.14 2.09
CA ASN A 306 -20.87 -11.03 1.99
C ASN A 306 -20.14 -10.81 0.65
N PHE A 307 -18.81 -10.73 0.68
CA PHE A 307 -17.95 -10.64 -0.49
C PHE A 307 -16.66 -11.46 -0.29
N PHE A 308 -15.80 -11.52 -1.32
CA PHE A 308 -14.61 -12.36 -1.34
C PHE A 308 -13.33 -11.56 -1.07
N VAL A 309 -12.41 -12.18 -0.32
CA VAL A 309 -11.03 -11.72 -0.19
C VAL A 309 -10.32 -11.79 -1.55
N LYS A 310 -9.56 -10.74 -1.86
CA LYS A 310 -8.80 -10.55 -3.10
C LYS A 310 -7.31 -10.75 -2.87
N GLU A 311 -6.57 -10.96 -3.96
CA GLU A 311 -5.12 -10.83 -3.93
C GLU A 311 -4.72 -9.37 -3.71
N ALA A 312 -3.67 -9.15 -2.94
CA ALA A 312 -3.06 -7.85 -2.78
C ALA A 312 -2.76 -7.21 -4.15
N LYS A 313 -3.07 -5.92 -4.24
CA LYS A 313 -2.85 -5.16 -5.47
C LYS A 313 -1.48 -4.50 -5.43
N GLU A 314 -0.90 -4.32 -6.61
CA GLU A 314 0.36 -3.59 -6.75
C GLU A 314 0.12 -2.12 -6.37
N GLU A 315 0.78 -1.67 -5.32
CA GLU A 315 0.83 -0.28 -4.88
C GLU A 315 2.04 0.40 -5.52
N LYS A 316 1.92 1.70 -5.83
CA LYS A 316 3.05 2.51 -6.28
C LYS A 316 3.01 3.86 -5.58
N ILE A 317 4.07 4.16 -4.84
CA ILE A 317 4.25 5.39 -4.09
C ILE A 317 5.51 6.10 -4.56
N ARG A 318 5.54 7.42 -4.43
CA ARG A 318 6.71 8.23 -4.79
C ARG A 318 6.83 9.43 -3.87
N ILE A 319 8.03 9.65 -3.32
CA ILE A 319 8.41 10.88 -2.65
C ILE A 319 8.79 11.91 -3.72
N ASN A 320 8.04 12.99 -3.82
CA ASN A 320 8.29 14.07 -4.77
C ASN A 320 9.42 14.96 -4.23
N GLN A 321 10.63 14.73 -4.73
CA GLN A 321 11.86 15.34 -4.23
C GLN A 321 11.87 16.87 -4.40
N GLU A 322 11.28 17.39 -5.48
CA GLU A 322 11.09 18.82 -5.72
C GLU A 322 10.36 19.54 -4.58
N ASN A 323 9.40 18.85 -3.97
CA ASN A 323 8.52 19.36 -2.92
C ASN A 323 8.92 18.82 -1.54
N SER A 324 10.07 18.13 -1.44
CA SER A 324 10.57 17.54 -0.22
C SER A 324 11.89 18.19 0.19
N ASN A 325 12.07 18.45 1.48
CA ASN A 325 13.29 19.05 2.00
C ASN A 325 13.48 18.80 3.50
N VAL A 326 14.73 18.93 3.94
CA VAL A 326 15.09 18.93 5.36
C VAL A 326 15.46 20.34 5.79
N VAL A 327 14.77 20.85 6.82
CA VAL A 327 15.01 22.16 7.41
C VAL A 327 15.82 22.01 8.69
N GLN A 328 17.05 22.50 8.68
CA GLN A 328 17.90 22.53 9.86
C GLN A 328 17.40 23.60 10.83
N VAL A 329 17.09 23.20 12.08
CA VAL A 329 16.62 24.10 13.14
C VAL A 329 17.81 24.64 13.93
N ASP A 330 18.70 23.76 14.37
CA ASP A 330 19.95 24.09 15.06
C ASP A 330 21.06 23.06 14.76
N GLU A 331 22.15 23.00 15.52
CA GLU A 331 23.26 22.06 15.26
C GLU A 331 22.88 20.57 15.46
N THR A 332 21.75 20.30 16.11
CA THR A 332 21.35 18.96 16.58
C THR A 332 19.98 18.52 16.11
N GLN A 333 19.11 19.46 15.69
CA GLN A 333 17.74 19.17 15.31
C GLN A 333 17.44 19.61 13.88
N ALA A 334 16.66 18.79 13.18
CA ALA A 334 16.12 19.07 11.88
C ALA A 334 14.68 18.58 11.76
N ASP A 335 13.89 19.28 10.94
CA ASP A 335 12.54 18.93 10.58
C ASP A 335 12.50 18.52 9.10
N LEU A 336 11.76 17.46 8.78
CA LEU A 336 11.59 17.01 7.40
C LEU A 336 10.20 17.38 6.91
N TYR A 337 10.13 17.88 5.68
CA TYR A 337 8.90 18.11 4.95
C TYR A 337 8.95 17.26 3.70
N LEU A 338 8.06 16.29 3.58
CA LEU A 338 8.03 15.33 2.48
C LEU A 338 6.68 15.42 1.76
N GLU A 339 6.68 15.39 0.43
CA GLU A 339 5.46 15.20 -0.36
C GLU A 339 5.47 13.77 -0.92
N ILE A 340 4.43 13.00 -0.62
CA ILE A 340 4.29 11.61 -1.07
C ILE A 340 3.07 11.53 -1.96
N GLU A 341 3.21 10.89 -3.11
CA GLU A 341 2.19 10.71 -4.12
C GLU A 341 1.94 9.22 -4.37
N ASN A 342 0.67 8.86 -4.48
CA ASN A 342 0.28 7.56 -5.02
C ASN A 342 0.27 7.64 -6.55
N THR A 343 1.26 7.02 -7.16
CA THR A 343 1.43 6.98 -8.63
C THR A 343 0.81 5.74 -9.26
N GLY A 344 0.21 4.86 -8.45
CA GLY A 344 -0.46 3.64 -8.88
C GLY A 344 -1.93 3.82 -9.22
N GLU A 345 -2.58 2.72 -9.61
CA GLU A 345 -4.02 2.67 -9.90
C GLU A 345 -4.87 2.23 -8.70
N ASN A 346 -4.23 1.86 -7.58
CA ASN A 346 -4.86 1.34 -6.38
C ASN A 346 -4.59 2.24 -5.19
N ILE A 347 -5.42 2.16 -4.14
CA ILE A 347 -5.17 2.87 -2.88
C ILE A 347 -3.82 2.41 -2.31
N ALA A 348 -3.00 3.37 -1.88
CA ALA A 348 -1.72 3.12 -1.22
C ALA A 348 -1.77 3.58 0.23
N VAL A 349 -1.07 2.89 1.13
CA VAL A 349 -1.04 3.23 2.55
C VAL A 349 0.39 3.43 3.01
N LEU A 350 0.68 4.58 3.60
CA LEU A 350 1.97 4.95 4.14
C LEU A 350 2.08 4.42 5.57
N GLU A 351 2.94 3.43 5.79
CA GLU A 351 3.12 2.79 7.10
C GLU A 351 4.21 3.49 7.92
N LYS A 352 5.42 3.55 7.37
CA LYS A 352 6.61 4.02 8.08
C LYS A 352 7.46 4.93 7.22
N PHE A 353 8.01 5.95 7.88
CA PHE A 353 9.06 6.80 7.33
C PHE A 353 10.36 6.47 8.06
N TYR A 354 11.49 6.44 7.36
CA TYR A 354 12.77 6.04 7.95
C TYR A 354 13.97 6.76 7.32
N TYR A 355 15.13 6.64 7.96
CA TYR A 355 16.40 7.12 7.42
C TYR A 355 17.49 6.02 7.41
N ASP A 356 18.22 5.91 6.29
CA ASP A 356 19.28 4.94 5.99
C ASP A 356 18.85 3.46 5.97
N THR A 357 18.14 2.99 7.00
CA THR A 357 17.58 1.65 7.10
C THR A 357 16.15 1.71 7.66
N ILE A 358 15.32 0.73 7.30
CA ILE A 358 13.91 0.67 7.77
C ILE A 358 13.82 0.61 9.31
N ASP A 359 14.84 0.06 9.99
CA ASP A 359 14.91 -0.01 11.45
C ASP A 359 15.03 1.37 12.13
N ASN A 360 15.46 2.38 11.38
CA ASN A 360 15.62 3.76 11.85
C ASN A 360 14.35 4.57 11.55
N GLU A 361 13.23 4.16 12.15
CA GLU A 361 11.90 4.75 11.94
C GLU A 361 11.77 6.16 12.56
N PHE A 362 11.11 7.07 11.85
CA PHE A 362 10.65 8.35 12.36
C PHE A 362 9.32 8.19 13.10
N THR A 363 9.25 8.67 14.35
CA THR A 363 8.05 8.49 15.20
C THR A 363 7.10 9.69 15.17
N ASP A 364 7.63 10.90 15.04
CA ASP A 364 6.85 12.15 15.17
C ASP A 364 6.38 12.66 13.80
N VAL A 365 5.50 11.87 13.16
CA VAL A 365 4.99 12.10 11.81
C VAL A 365 3.62 12.80 11.85
N ASN A 366 3.50 13.96 11.21
CA ASN A 366 2.27 14.73 11.13
C ASN A 366 1.89 15.05 9.67
N TYR A 367 0.64 14.87 9.29
CA TYR A 367 0.14 15.18 7.95
C TYR A 367 -0.33 16.64 7.88
N LEU A 368 0.41 17.48 7.16
CA LEU A 368 0.03 18.88 6.91
C LEU A 368 -1.10 19.00 5.89
N SER A 369 -1.15 18.06 4.94
CA SER A 369 -2.23 17.89 3.97
C SER A 369 -2.29 16.43 3.52
N GLY A 370 -3.46 15.99 3.03
CA GLY A 370 -3.69 14.57 2.73
C GLY A 370 -3.70 13.70 3.98
N SER A 371 -3.46 12.40 3.81
CA SER A 371 -3.42 11.43 4.93
C SER A 371 -2.44 10.29 4.65
N SER A 372 -2.32 9.35 5.58
CA SER A 372 -1.55 8.12 5.36
C SER A 372 -2.20 7.17 4.35
N ILE A 373 -3.43 7.42 3.92
CA ILE A 373 -4.16 6.63 2.93
C ILE A 373 -4.37 7.51 1.70
N LEU A 374 -3.88 7.06 0.54
CA LEU A 374 -3.87 7.85 -0.69
C LEU A 374 -4.67 7.15 -1.79
N GLU A 375 -5.68 7.80 -2.34
CA GLU A 375 -6.30 7.40 -3.61
C GLU A 375 -5.30 7.54 -4.77
N PRO A 376 -5.55 6.88 -5.93
CA PRO A 376 -4.74 7.08 -7.12
C PRO A 376 -4.57 8.57 -7.46
N SER A 377 -3.33 9.00 -7.69
CA SER A 377 -2.94 10.40 -7.93
C SER A 377 -3.13 11.36 -6.74
N GLU A 378 -3.50 10.88 -5.55
CA GLU A 378 -3.56 11.70 -4.34
C GLU A 378 -2.16 11.92 -3.75
N LYS A 379 -2.01 13.06 -3.07
CA LYS A 379 -0.76 13.48 -2.42
C LYS A 379 -0.98 13.74 -0.94
N ALA A 380 0.03 13.42 -0.15
CA ALA A 380 0.16 13.82 1.24
C ALA A 380 1.40 14.68 1.44
N THR A 381 1.27 15.74 2.22
CA THR A 381 2.42 16.51 2.72
C THR A 381 2.63 16.15 4.18
N VAL A 382 3.81 15.65 4.49
CA VAL A 382 4.19 15.13 5.81
C VAL A 382 5.24 16.04 6.42
N HIS A 383 5.04 16.40 7.69
CA HIS A 383 6.01 17.08 8.54
C HIS A 383 6.47 16.10 9.62
N ILE A 384 7.77 15.85 9.66
CA ILE A 384 8.42 15.05 10.69
C ILE A 384 9.20 16.00 11.58
N SER A 385 8.80 16.10 12.84
CA SER A 385 9.43 17.01 13.82
C SER A 385 10.58 16.33 14.57
N ASN A 386 11.60 17.10 14.97
CA ASN A 386 12.66 16.65 15.89
C ASN A 386 13.36 15.36 15.46
N SER A 387 13.83 15.30 14.21
CA SER A 387 14.65 14.17 13.79
C SER A 387 15.85 13.97 14.71
N LEU A 388 16.06 12.73 15.18
CA LEU A 388 17.23 12.34 15.97
C LEU A 388 18.49 12.16 15.11
N ALA A 389 18.34 12.13 13.79
CA ALA A 389 19.46 12.07 12.86
C ALA A 389 20.09 13.45 12.66
N SER A 390 21.41 13.47 12.52
CA SER A 390 22.17 14.71 12.33
C SER A 390 22.20 15.11 10.87
N PHE A 391 21.37 16.06 10.49
CA PHE A 391 21.30 16.60 9.12
C PHE A 391 22.15 17.85 8.89
N TYR A 392 22.96 18.27 9.86
CA TYR A 392 23.70 19.54 9.81
C TYR A 392 24.40 19.73 8.45
N PRO A 393 24.29 20.86 7.73
CA PRO A 393 24.65 20.97 6.30
C PRO A 393 26.16 20.99 6.02
N LEU A 394 26.89 19.99 6.51
CA LEU A 394 28.27 19.65 6.25
C LEU A 394 28.33 18.30 5.51
N ILE A 395 29.53 17.84 5.21
CA ILE A 395 29.73 16.49 4.68
C ILE A 395 29.37 15.42 5.72
N HIS A 396 28.87 14.26 5.27
CA HIS A 396 28.51 13.09 6.08
C HIS A 396 27.23 13.21 6.91
N THR A 397 26.34 14.11 6.54
CA THR A 397 25.02 14.31 7.18
C THR A 397 23.87 14.20 6.18
N GLU A 398 24.20 13.80 4.95
CA GLU A 398 23.24 13.28 3.99
C GLU A 398 22.65 11.96 4.49
N HIS A 399 21.36 11.77 4.27
CA HIS A 399 20.68 10.54 4.64
C HIS A 399 19.79 10.06 3.50
N LYS A 400 19.72 8.74 3.36
CA LYS A 400 18.69 8.09 2.54
C LYS A 400 17.38 8.18 3.30
N ILE A 401 16.36 8.83 2.74
CA ILE A 401 15.04 8.97 3.34
C ILE A 401 14.07 8.10 2.58
N GLY A 402 13.33 7.26 3.31
CA GLY A 402 12.38 6.33 2.70
C GLY A 402 11.01 6.36 3.34
N VAL A 403 10.03 5.91 2.56
CA VAL A 403 8.68 5.58 3.02
C VAL A 403 8.33 4.19 2.52
N VAL A 404 7.70 3.38 3.38
CA VAL A 404 7.28 2.00 3.09
C VAL A 404 5.81 1.80 3.41
N THR A 405 5.16 0.98 2.58
CA THR A 405 3.76 0.55 2.72
C THR A 405 3.67 -0.78 3.47
N PRO A 406 2.50 -1.15 4.02
CA PRO A 406 2.31 -2.45 4.66
C PRO A 406 2.61 -3.66 3.77
N ASN A 407 2.54 -3.50 2.44
CA ASN A 407 2.86 -4.55 1.47
C ASN A 407 4.35 -4.60 1.09
N GLY A 408 5.20 -3.81 1.75
CA GLY A 408 6.65 -3.77 1.49
C GLY A 408 7.06 -2.95 0.27
N VAL A 409 6.11 -2.30 -0.43
CA VAL A 409 6.45 -1.31 -1.47
C VAL A 409 7.08 -0.12 -0.79
N LYS A 410 8.25 0.32 -1.27
CA LYS A 410 9.00 1.45 -0.73
C LYS A 410 9.45 2.39 -1.83
N ASP A 411 9.70 3.63 -1.46
CA ASP A 411 10.41 4.61 -2.30
C ASP A 411 11.42 5.36 -1.44
N GLU A 412 12.62 5.59 -1.98
CA GLU A 412 13.77 6.11 -1.25
C GLU A 412 14.44 7.23 -2.06
N ILE A 413 14.75 8.35 -1.39
CA ILE A 413 15.46 9.50 -1.97
C ILE A 413 16.64 9.92 -1.11
N LEU A 414 17.63 10.56 -1.70
CA LEU A 414 18.76 11.14 -0.97
C LEU A 414 18.49 12.61 -0.66
N LEU A 415 18.60 13.00 0.61
CA LEU A 415 18.41 14.38 1.04
C LEU A 415 19.55 14.88 1.94
N THR A 416 19.85 16.18 1.79
CA THR A 416 20.63 17.01 2.71
C THR A 416 19.70 18.06 3.36
N SER A 417 20.27 18.94 4.18
CA SER A 417 19.49 20.00 4.83
C SER A 417 19.85 21.41 4.37
N SER A 418 18.97 22.33 4.73
CA SER A 418 19.24 23.75 4.70
C SER A 418 18.55 24.45 5.87
N TYR A 419 19.12 25.54 6.37
CA TYR A 419 18.43 26.40 7.32
C TYR A 419 17.26 27.13 6.65
N GLU A 420 16.27 27.51 7.45
CA GLU A 420 15.09 28.24 6.97
C GLU A 420 15.46 29.45 6.09
N ASN A 421 14.77 29.61 4.95
CA ASN A 421 14.99 30.63 3.90
C ASN A 421 16.28 30.50 3.06
N TYR A 422 17.18 29.58 3.40
CA TYR A 422 18.35 29.25 2.59
C TYR A 422 18.06 27.93 1.86
N LYS A 423 18.20 27.89 0.53
CA LYS A 423 18.05 26.64 -0.24
C LYS A 423 18.90 26.71 -1.49
N ILE A 424 19.61 25.64 -1.79
CA ILE A 424 20.38 25.46 -3.02
C ILE A 424 19.89 24.20 -3.73
N SER A 425 19.92 24.20 -5.06
CA SER A 425 19.61 23.05 -5.90
C SER A 425 20.69 22.86 -6.95
N LEU A 426 21.12 21.62 -7.19
CA LEU A 426 21.99 21.18 -8.28
C LEU A 426 21.23 21.00 -9.62
N LEU A 427 19.98 21.46 -9.68
CA LEU A 427 19.13 21.50 -10.88
C LEU A 427 19.03 20.19 -11.65
N THR A 428 18.38 19.21 -11.03
CA THR A 428 17.67 18.07 -11.65
C THR A 428 16.76 17.47 -10.57
N GLU A 429 15.63 18.10 -10.26
CA GLU A 429 14.83 17.73 -9.07
C GLU A 429 14.23 16.32 -9.14
N SER A 430 14.08 15.76 -10.35
CA SER A 430 13.82 14.33 -10.53
C SER A 430 15.13 13.54 -10.54
N ARG A 431 15.62 13.14 -9.36
CA ARG A 431 16.67 12.12 -9.28
C ARG A 431 16.14 10.78 -9.79
N ILE A 432 17.03 9.97 -10.34
CA ILE A 432 16.80 8.61 -10.78
C ILE A 432 17.64 7.66 -9.93
N SER A 433 17.34 6.38 -10.01
CA SER A 433 18.22 5.34 -9.48
C SER A 433 19.44 5.19 -10.38
N SER A 434 20.56 4.73 -9.83
CA SER A 434 21.74 4.39 -10.64
C SER A 434 21.33 3.41 -11.74
N PRO A 435 21.48 3.75 -13.04
CA PRO A 435 20.94 2.94 -14.14
C PRO A 435 21.38 1.48 -14.12
N GLU A 436 22.63 1.22 -13.77
CA GLU A 436 23.21 -0.12 -13.71
C GLU A 436 22.67 -0.92 -12.52
N VAL A 437 22.62 -0.29 -11.36
CA VAL A 437 22.16 -0.92 -10.11
C VAL A 437 20.67 -1.22 -10.17
N ALA A 438 19.88 -0.30 -10.73
CA ALA A 438 18.45 -0.49 -10.95
C ALA A 438 18.18 -1.71 -11.84
N VAL A 439 18.98 -1.91 -12.89
CA VAL A 439 18.81 -3.02 -13.82
C VAL A 439 19.28 -4.37 -13.25
N VAL A 440 20.38 -4.39 -12.50
CA VAL A 440 20.95 -5.65 -11.96
C VAL A 440 20.29 -6.08 -10.66
N GLN A 441 20.02 -5.13 -9.76
CA GLN A 441 19.55 -5.40 -8.39
C GLN A 441 18.07 -5.08 -8.19
N GLY A 442 17.45 -4.28 -9.07
CA GLY A 442 16.13 -3.71 -8.82
C GLY A 442 16.15 -2.68 -7.69
N ASP A 443 17.28 -2.00 -7.47
CA ASP A 443 17.37 -0.94 -6.46
C ASP A 443 16.74 0.35 -6.99
N ASP A 444 15.65 0.77 -6.35
CA ASP A 444 14.89 1.97 -6.70
C ASP A 444 15.32 3.20 -5.88
N PHE A 445 16.47 3.16 -5.19
CA PHE A 445 17.00 4.32 -4.47
C PHE A 445 17.39 5.45 -5.43
N ARG A 446 16.70 6.61 -5.33
CA ARG A 446 16.88 7.75 -6.24
C ARG A 446 17.90 8.76 -5.71
N ASP A 447 19.17 8.49 -6.00
CA ASP A 447 20.33 9.30 -5.62
C ASP A 447 21.08 9.92 -6.83
N HIS A 448 20.83 9.44 -8.05
CA HIS A 448 21.50 9.89 -9.25
C HIS A 448 20.84 11.11 -9.92
N MET A 449 21.68 12.03 -10.37
CA MET A 449 21.34 13.11 -11.27
C MET A 449 21.28 12.55 -12.69
N PRO A 450 20.13 12.66 -13.40
CA PRO A 450 20.11 12.34 -14.82
C PRO A 450 21.06 13.30 -15.56
N ILE A 451 21.81 12.77 -16.53
CA ILE A 451 22.76 13.57 -17.29
C ILE A 451 22.00 14.46 -18.28
N ASP A 452 22.27 15.76 -18.18
CA ASP A 452 21.86 16.77 -19.15
C ASP A 452 23.09 17.62 -19.46
N ILE A 453 23.58 17.53 -20.70
CA ILE A 453 24.75 18.28 -21.18
C ILE A 453 24.56 19.82 -21.10
N SER A 454 23.32 20.30 -20.90
CA SER A 454 22.99 21.71 -20.64
C SER A 454 22.95 22.08 -19.15
N SER A 455 23.04 21.10 -18.26
CA SER A 455 23.00 21.22 -16.79
C SER A 455 24.30 20.70 -16.16
N THR A 456 24.20 20.06 -14.98
CA THR A 456 25.31 19.39 -14.31
C THR A 456 25.68 18.09 -15.05
N HIS A 457 26.92 17.97 -15.50
CA HIS A 457 27.44 16.83 -16.26
C HIS A 457 28.96 16.72 -16.12
N SER A 458 29.52 15.54 -16.43
CA SER A 458 30.96 15.30 -16.41
C SER A 458 31.44 14.61 -17.68
N TYR A 459 32.47 15.17 -18.30
CA TYR A 459 33.17 14.57 -19.45
C TYR A 459 34.55 14.05 -19.04
N THR A 460 34.83 12.79 -19.35
CA THR A 460 36.17 12.19 -19.30
C THR A 460 36.69 12.05 -20.72
N TYR A 461 37.83 12.66 -21.01
CA TYR A 461 38.46 12.66 -22.34
C TYR A 461 39.53 11.56 -22.44
N ASP A 462 39.88 11.14 -23.66
CA ASP A 462 40.91 10.13 -23.97
C ASP A 462 42.25 10.26 -23.23
N ASN A 463 42.60 11.47 -22.79
CA ASN A 463 43.84 11.74 -22.06
C ASN A 463 43.72 11.51 -20.53
N GLY A 464 42.60 10.94 -20.05
CA GLY A 464 42.28 10.70 -18.64
C GLY A 464 41.91 11.98 -17.86
N THR A 465 41.69 13.10 -18.55
CA THR A 465 41.22 14.32 -17.87
C THR A 465 39.71 14.29 -17.76
N THR A 466 39.18 14.55 -16.57
CA THR A 466 37.74 14.69 -16.34
C THR A 466 37.38 16.12 -15.97
N PHE A 467 36.42 16.71 -16.69
CA PHE A 467 35.82 18.00 -16.36
C PHE A 467 34.38 17.81 -15.88
N LEU A 468 34.09 18.29 -14.68
CA LEU A 468 32.75 18.32 -14.09
C LEU A 468 32.20 19.75 -14.18
N THR A 469 31.12 19.94 -14.95
CA THR A 469 30.36 21.17 -14.98
C THR A 469 29.21 21.04 -13.99
N ILE A 470 29.10 21.97 -13.05
CA ILE A 470 28.11 21.98 -11.99
C ILE A 470 27.22 23.20 -12.18
N ARG A 471 25.92 22.97 -12.34
CA ARG A 471 24.90 24.02 -12.40
C ARG A 471 24.18 24.08 -11.06
N ILE A 472 24.22 25.24 -10.42
CA ILE A 472 23.56 25.46 -9.13
C ILE A 472 22.57 26.60 -9.20
N LYS A 473 21.48 26.51 -8.44
CA LYS A 473 20.46 27.54 -8.29
C LYS A 473 20.17 27.82 -6.84
N ASN A 474 20.15 29.10 -6.46
CA ASN A 474 19.60 29.49 -5.17
C ASN A 474 18.07 29.50 -5.27
N THR A 475 17.44 28.50 -4.66
CA THR A 475 15.98 28.34 -4.60
C THR A 475 15.40 28.89 -3.29
N GLY A 476 16.24 29.43 -2.41
CA GLY A 476 15.83 30.12 -1.18
C GLY A 476 15.53 31.61 -1.39
N ASP A 477 15.07 32.26 -0.34
CA ASP A 477 14.67 33.68 -0.36
C ASP A 477 15.85 34.64 -0.11
N LEU A 478 16.93 34.12 0.49
CA LEU A 478 18.09 34.91 0.90
C LEU A 478 19.31 34.67 0.02
N ILE A 479 20.18 35.67 -0.07
CA ILE A 479 21.46 35.56 -0.78
C ILE A 479 22.38 34.54 -0.10
N LEU A 480 23.06 33.73 -0.91
CA LEU A 480 24.01 32.72 -0.47
C LEU A 480 25.38 32.95 -1.10
N GLY A 481 26.46 32.62 -0.41
CA GLY A 481 27.79 32.50 -0.99
C GLY A 481 28.13 31.03 -1.23
N LEU A 482 28.82 30.71 -2.31
CA LEU A 482 29.42 29.37 -2.46
C LEU A 482 30.43 29.15 -1.32
N ASP A 483 30.28 28.03 -0.60
CA ASP A 483 31.14 27.65 0.52
C ASP A 483 32.18 26.63 0.05
N SER A 484 31.75 25.38 -0.19
CA SER A 484 32.63 24.28 -0.57
C SER A 484 31.97 23.35 -1.60
N ILE A 485 32.80 22.66 -2.36
CA ILE A 485 32.39 21.58 -3.29
C ILE A 485 33.16 20.35 -2.87
N TYR A 486 32.47 19.23 -2.65
CA TYR A 486 33.09 17.98 -2.25
C TYR A 486 32.83 16.93 -3.32
N LEU A 487 33.87 16.17 -3.63
CA LEU A 487 33.85 15.10 -4.60
C LEU A 487 34.22 13.78 -3.91
N ARG A 488 33.56 12.72 -4.31
CA ARG A 488 33.79 11.38 -3.79
C ARG A 488 33.77 10.38 -4.93
N GLU A 489 34.79 9.54 -4.97
CA GLU A 489 34.76 8.23 -5.61
C GLU A 489 34.21 7.23 -4.58
N THR A 490 33.44 6.23 -5.02
CA THR A 490 32.81 5.20 -4.17
C THR A 490 33.69 4.80 -2.96
N GLY A 491 33.26 5.17 -1.75
CA GLY A 491 33.97 4.82 -0.51
C GLY A 491 34.37 5.98 0.41
N ALA A 492 35.13 6.99 -0.04
CA ALA A 492 35.68 8.02 0.86
C ALA A 492 35.55 9.44 0.31
N TRP A 493 34.99 10.35 1.11
CA TRP A 493 34.90 11.77 0.77
C TRP A 493 36.31 12.38 0.71
N THR A 494 36.67 12.92 -0.46
CA THR A 494 37.89 13.71 -0.59
C THR A 494 37.54 15.19 -0.50
N SER A 495 38.33 15.94 0.27
CA SER A 495 38.16 17.38 0.36
C SER A 495 38.76 18.03 -0.88
N ALA A 496 37.92 18.61 -1.73
CA ALA A 496 38.40 19.69 -2.59
C ALA A 496 38.39 20.97 -1.74
N SER A 497 39.55 21.63 -1.65
CA SER A 497 39.61 23.01 -1.15
C SER A 497 38.73 23.89 -2.06
N PRO A 498 38.08 24.96 -1.54
CA PRO A 498 37.29 25.86 -2.36
C PRO A 498 38.10 26.27 -3.58
N LEU A 499 37.57 25.96 -4.77
CA LEU A 499 38.25 26.15 -6.04
C LEU A 499 38.61 27.62 -6.20
N SER A 500 39.87 27.95 -5.92
CA SER A 500 40.41 29.27 -6.22
C SER A 500 40.60 29.39 -7.73
N PRO A 501 40.12 30.47 -8.37
CA PRO A 501 39.86 31.77 -7.79
C PRO A 501 38.36 32.12 -7.76
N LEU A 502 37.49 31.27 -7.20
CA LEU A 502 36.23 31.79 -6.68
C LEU A 502 36.57 32.51 -5.38
N SER A 503 36.64 33.85 -5.44
CA SER A 503 36.71 34.66 -4.22
C SER A 503 35.62 34.18 -3.26
N ALA A 504 35.94 34.05 -1.96
CA ALA A 504 35.10 33.53 -0.87
C ALA A 504 33.73 34.19 -0.65
N TYR A 505 33.24 34.95 -1.63
CA TYR A 505 31.96 35.61 -1.72
C TYR A 505 31.59 35.67 -3.21
N THR A 506 31.24 34.54 -3.81
CA THR A 506 30.55 34.57 -5.10
C THR A 506 29.05 34.57 -4.78
N PRO A 507 28.41 35.74 -4.58
CA PRO A 507 27.03 35.80 -4.14
C PRO A 507 26.11 35.22 -5.20
N ILE A 508 25.18 34.37 -4.78
CA ILE A 508 24.12 33.77 -5.58
C ILE A 508 22.82 34.37 -5.02
N ASN A 509 22.25 35.33 -5.73
CA ASN A 509 20.98 35.94 -5.33
C ASN A 509 19.85 34.92 -5.42
N SER A 510 18.75 35.16 -4.69
CA SER A 510 17.55 34.32 -4.82
C SER A 510 17.11 34.21 -6.29
N GLY A 511 16.88 32.98 -6.75
CA GLY A 511 16.54 32.64 -8.13
C GLY A 511 17.70 32.67 -9.13
N GLU A 512 18.91 33.10 -8.73
CA GLU A 512 20.09 33.15 -9.59
C GLU A 512 20.68 31.74 -9.79
N GLU A 513 21.11 31.47 -11.02
CA GLU A 513 21.80 30.25 -11.41
C GLU A 513 23.28 30.52 -11.71
N LYS A 514 24.16 29.58 -11.36
CA LYS A 514 25.60 29.64 -11.66
C LYS A 514 26.12 28.34 -12.22
N TYR A 515 27.11 28.47 -13.09
CA TYR A 515 27.88 27.36 -13.64
C TYR A 515 29.29 27.40 -13.06
N ILE A 516 29.75 26.25 -12.59
CA ILE A 516 31.08 26.06 -12.02
C ILE A 516 31.70 24.86 -12.73
N THR A 517 32.84 25.05 -13.35
CA THR A 517 33.57 23.95 -13.98
C THR A 517 34.78 23.59 -13.13
N VAL A 518 34.90 22.31 -12.82
CA VAL A 518 35.96 21.71 -12.01
C VAL A 518 36.72 20.71 -12.87
N ARG A 519 38.04 20.69 -12.77
CA ARG A 519 38.83 19.57 -13.29
C ARG A 519 38.85 18.48 -12.23
N ALA A 520 37.90 17.53 -12.31
CA ALA A 520 37.70 16.49 -11.30
C ALA A 520 38.91 15.55 -11.18
N SER A 521 39.62 15.29 -12.29
CA SER A 521 40.83 14.47 -12.34
C SER A 521 42.02 15.06 -11.56
N ASP A 522 41.94 16.31 -11.08
CA ASP A 522 42.96 16.87 -10.17
C ASP A 522 42.79 16.34 -8.73
N TYR A 523 41.65 15.71 -8.41
CA TYR A 523 41.26 15.27 -7.07
C TYR A 523 40.94 13.78 -6.97
N LEU A 524 40.39 13.19 -8.04
CA LEU A 524 39.99 11.79 -8.14
C LEU A 524 40.70 11.15 -9.34
N ASP A 525 40.97 9.85 -9.25
CA ASP A 525 41.35 9.04 -10.41
C ASP A 525 40.05 8.55 -11.04
N LEU A 526 39.76 8.95 -12.28
CA LEU A 526 38.45 8.75 -12.89
C LEU A 526 38.62 8.28 -14.34
N ASP A 527 37.91 7.21 -14.66
CA ASP A 527 37.69 6.71 -16.01
C ASP A 527 36.31 7.10 -16.53
N VAL A 528 36.00 6.73 -17.77
CA VAL A 528 34.64 6.85 -18.33
C VAL A 528 33.73 5.88 -17.61
N ASN A 529 32.51 6.32 -17.29
CA ASN A 529 31.49 5.62 -16.52
C ASN A 529 31.69 5.53 -15.00
N ASP A 530 32.74 6.13 -14.45
CA ASP A 530 32.91 6.18 -13.00
C ASP A 530 31.83 7.04 -12.33
N GLU A 531 31.32 6.57 -11.19
CA GLU A 531 30.34 7.27 -10.37
C GLU A 531 31.02 8.34 -9.49
N ILE A 532 30.60 9.60 -9.65
CA ILE A 532 31.05 10.73 -8.85
C ILE A 532 29.93 11.15 -7.89
N GLY A 533 30.20 11.13 -6.59
CA GLY A 533 29.40 11.81 -5.59
C GLY A 533 29.75 13.29 -5.51
N LEU A 534 28.75 14.18 -5.62
CA LEU A 534 28.90 15.63 -5.60
C LEU A 534 28.09 16.23 -4.45
N VAL A 535 28.74 16.99 -3.57
CA VAL A 535 28.06 17.88 -2.60
C VAL A 535 28.48 19.31 -2.84
N VAL A 536 27.51 20.21 -2.90
CA VAL A 536 27.77 21.66 -2.92
C VAL A 536 27.17 22.28 -1.68
N SER A 537 28.00 22.96 -0.89
CA SER A 537 27.56 23.74 0.25
C SER A 537 27.63 25.23 -0.02
N THR A 538 26.78 25.97 0.68
CA THR A 538 26.70 27.43 0.61
C THR A 538 26.70 28.02 2.01
N LEU A 539 27.25 29.23 2.16
CA LEU A 539 27.38 29.93 3.43
C LEU A 539 26.66 31.28 3.42
N PHE A 540 26.32 31.73 4.62
CA PHE A 540 25.93 33.09 4.92
C PHE A 540 26.50 33.49 6.29
N ASP A 541 27.01 34.72 6.38
CA ASP A 541 27.65 35.26 7.60
C ASP A 541 28.78 34.36 8.16
N GLY A 542 29.54 33.72 7.25
CA GLY A 542 30.68 32.87 7.61
C GLY A 542 30.32 31.48 8.14
N SER A 543 29.05 31.06 8.07
CA SER A 543 28.59 29.72 8.44
C SER A 543 27.85 29.06 7.29
N THR A 544 28.03 27.75 7.11
CA THR A 544 27.31 26.96 6.10
C THR A 544 25.81 26.94 6.43
N LYS A 545 24.97 27.23 5.42
CA LYS A 545 23.52 27.39 5.57
C LYS A 545 22.70 26.42 4.72
N ALA A 546 23.20 25.96 3.59
CA ALA A 546 22.47 25.05 2.73
C ALA A 546 23.44 24.16 1.96
N SER A 547 23.07 22.91 1.77
CA SER A 547 23.77 21.98 0.89
C SER A 547 22.79 21.21 0.01
N ASP A 548 23.26 20.75 -1.14
CA ASP A 548 22.58 19.78 -2.00
C ASP A 548 23.60 18.73 -2.48
N ILE A 549 23.10 17.53 -2.78
CA ILE A 549 23.88 16.33 -3.09
C ILE A 549 23.29 15.58 -4.28
N GLY A 550 24.16 14.93 -5.06
CA GLY A 550 23.75 13.96 -6.06
C GLY A 550 24.93 13.14 -6.57
N TYR A 551 24.63 12.01 -7.18
CA TYR A 551 25.59 11.18 -7.88
C TYR A 551 25.42 11.32 -9.40
N LEU A 552 26.50 11.24 -10.16
CA LEU A 552 26.43 11.19 -11.62
C LEU A 552 27.60 10.35 -12.15
N HIS A 553 27.44 9.80 -13.35
CA HIS A 553 28.56 9.13 -14.01
C HIS A 553 29.31 10.08 -14.92
N THR A 554 30.59 9.82 -15.11
CA THR A 554 31.36 10.41 -16.21
C THR A 554 30.91 9.84 -17.55
N ILE A 555 30.88 10.68 -18.58
CA ILE A 555 30.63 10.28 -19.98
C ILE A 555 31.82 10.64 -20.86
N ASN A 556 31.93 9.97 -21.99
CA ASN A 556 32.83 10.33 -23.07
C ASN A 556 32.23 11.50 -23.89
N ASP A 557 33.08 12.36 -24.46
CA ASP A 557 32.68 13.45 -25.37
C ASP A 557 32.54 13.01 -26.84
N ASP A 558 32.61 11.70 -27.07
CA ASP A 558 32.31 11.01 -28.31
C ASP A 558 31.31 9.85 -28.06
N PRO A 559 30.65 9.29 -29.10
CA PRO A 559 29.82 8.10 -28.95
C PRO A 559 30.61 6.93 -28.36
N ASP A 560 30.13 6.38 -27.24
CA ASP A 560 30.84 5.35 -26.48
C ASP A 560 29.88 4.36 -25.81
N ILE A 561 30.36 3.12 -25.61
CA ILE A 561 29.66 2.08 -24.87
C ILE A 561 30.61 1.30 -23.98
N GLN A 562 30.07 0.78 -22.88
CA GLN A 562 30.79 -0.16 -22.03
C GLN A 562 29.96 -1.40 -21.70
N ILE A 563 30.65 -2.53 -21.56
CA ILE A 563 30.11 -3.74 -20.94
C ILE A 563 30.43 -3.64 -19.45
N ILE A 564 29.39 -3.55 -18.62
CA ILE A 564 29.51 -3.38 -17.18
C ILE A 564 29.57 -4.77 -16.53
N GLU A 565 30.74 -5.16 -16.03
CA GLU A 565 30.94 -6.47 -15.41
C GLU A 565 30.19 -6.59 -14.08
N SER A 566 30.24 -5.55 -13.25
CA SER A 566 29.53 -5.53 -11.98
C SER A 566 29.06 -4.12 -11.62
N ALA A 567 27.93 -4.03 -10.93
CA ALA A 567 27.36 -2.79 -10.42
C ALA A 567 27.17 -2.91 -8.90
N ARG A 568 27.88 -2.08 -8.12
CA ARG A 568 27.92 -2.09 -6.64
C ARG A 568 28.08 -3.50 -6.03
N GLY A 569 28.93 -4.34 -6.65
CA GLY A 569 29.26 -5.68 -6.17
C GLY A 569 28.33 -6.81 -6.66
N SER A 570 27.28 -6.50 -7.42
CA SER A 570 26.47 -7.50 -8.12
C SER A 570 26.95 -7.70 -9.54
N LEU A 571 27.08 -8.95 -9.97
CA LEU A 571 27.55 -9.32 -11.31
C LEU A 571 26.50 -8.93 -12.37
N GLY A 572 26.88 -8.03 -13.28
CA GLY A 572 26.07 -7.57 -14.40
C GLY A 572 26.32 -8.41 -15.65
N SER A 573 27.58 -8.54 -16.06
CA SER A 573 27.97 -9.26 -17.28
C SER A 573 28.77 -10.51 -16.96
N TYR A 574 28.40 -11.64 -17.56
CA TYR A 574 29.12 -12.90 -17.43
C TYR A 574 28.77 -13.87 -18.56
N ILE A 575 29.67 -14.83 -18.78
CA ILE A 575 29.45 -15.94 -19.69
C ILE A 575 29.29 -17.20 -18.85
N ALA A 576 28.14 -17.85 -18.87
CA ALA A 576 27.93 -19.09 -18.17
C ALA A 576 28.41 -20.28 -18.99
N ALA A 577 29.08 -21.22 -18.33
CA ALA A 577 29.67 -22.39 -18.98
C ALA A 577 28.63 -23.34 -19.62
N ASN A 578 27.36 -23.22 -19.21
CA ASN A 578 26.22 -23.93 -19.81
C ASN A 578 25.72 -23.30 -21.13
N GLU A 579 26.61 -22.67 -21.89
CA GLU A 579 26.31 -22.04 -23.19
C GLU A 579 25.31 -20.87 -23.12
N THR A 580 25.26 -20.09 -22.04
CA THR A 580 24.43 -18.87 -21.97
C THR A 580 25.26 -17.65 -21.59
N GLY A 581 25.07 -16.53 -22.27
CA GLY A 581 25.75 -15.27 -21.96
C GLY A 581 24.77 -14.23 -21.43
N ARG A 582 25.22 -13.42 -20.48
CA ARG A 582 24.52 -12.21 -20.01
C ARG A 582 25.42 -11.00 -20.10
N LEU A 583 24.92 -9.90 -20.64
CA LEU A 583 25.66 -8.64 -20.72
C LEU A 583 24.79 -7.49 -20.24
N LEU A 584 25.37 -6.64 -19.40
CA LEU A 584 24.90 -5.31 -19.08
C LEU A 584 25.70 -4.32 -19.93
N ILE A 585 25.04 -3.70 -20.90
CA ILE A 585 25.65 -2.77 -21.85
C ILE A 585 25.11 -1.39 -21.56
N LYS A 586 25.98 -0.39 -21.41
CA LYS A 586 25.60 0.98 -21.12
C LYS A 586 26.09 1.94 -22.19
N ASN A 587 25.26 2.91 -22.55
CA ASN A 587 25.70 4.06 -23.33
C ASN A 587 26.47 5.04 -22.44
N THR A 588 27.78 5.11 -22.65
CA THR A 588 28.71 5.94 -21.87
C THR A 588 29.16 7.17 -22.63
N GLY A 589 28.69 7.39 -23.86
CA GLY A 589 28.93 8.59 -24.65
C GLY A 589 27.85 9.66 -24.47
N ASP A 590 27.90 10.68 -25.32
CA ASP A 590 27.01 11.85 -25.29
C ASP A 590 26.00 11.93 -26.46
N GLU A 591 25.91 10.86 -27.25
CA GLU A 591 24.95 10.71 -28.34
C GLU A 591 24.09 9.44 -28.16
N ASP A 592 22.90 9.44 -28.75
CA ASP A 592 22.05 8.25 -28.80
C ASP A 592 22.65 7.18 -29.72
N ILE A 593 22.61 5.92 -29.31
CA ILE A 593 23.21 4.80 -30.05
C ILE A 593 22.22 3.66 -30.30
N THR A 594 22.51 2.82 -31.28
CA THR A 594 21.79 1.56 -31.49
C THR A 594 22.76 0.39 -31.54
N LEU A 595 22.54 -0.61 -30.69
CA LEU A 595 23.33 -1.85 -30.65
C LEU A 595 23.12 -2.66 -31.93
N ASP A 596 24.20 -3.19 -32.50
CA ASP A 596 24.20 -3.87 -33.81
C ASP A 596 24.47 -5.38 -33.66
N GLU A 597 25.67 -5.75 -33.23
CA GLU A 597 26.10 -7.14 -33.10
C GLU A 597 26.92 -7.39 -31.82
N ILE A 598 26.83 -8.59 -31.27
CA ILE A 598 27.73 -9.13 -30.26
C ILE A 598 28.67 -10.12 -30.95
N THR A 599 29.98 -9.98 -30.76
CA THR A 599 30.99 -10.90 -31.27
C THR A 599 31.71 -11.61 -30.14
N LEU A 600 31.70 -12.94 -30.13
CA LEU A 600 32.43 -13.78 -29.17
C LEU A 600 33.68 -14.37 -29.84
N ASN A 601 34.84 -14.24 -29.19
CA ASN A 601 36.14 -14.74 -29.64
C ASN A 601 36.44 -14.40 -31.11
N SER A 602 36.04 -13.21 -31.57
CA SER A 602 36.17 -12.73 -32.96
C SER A 602 35.54 -13.61 -34.05
N THR A 603 34.74 -14.63 -33.69
CA THR A 603 34.29 -15.68 -34.64
C THR A 603 32.80 -15.94 -34.60
N THR A 604 32.17 -15.88 -33.43
CA THR A 604 30.73 -16.09 -33.27
C THR A 604 30.04 -14.73 -33.23
N ILE A 605 29.17 -14.44 -34.19
CA ILE A 605 28.44 -13.17 -34.30
C ILE A 605 26.97 -13.43 -33.98
N LEU A 606 26.41 -12.65 -33.07
CA LEU A 606 25.02 -12.69 -32.63
C LEU A 606 24.37 -11.34 -32.94
N SER A 607 23.23 -11.35 -33.62
CA SER A 607 22.47 -10.14 -33.92
C SER A 607 21.50 -9.80 -32.79
N PHE A 608 21.46 -8.53 -32.36
CA PHE A 608 20.46 -8.05 -31.40
C PHE A 608 19.01 -8.16 -31.90
N ASP A 609 18.79 -8.33 -33.21
CA ASP A 609 17.45 -8.46 -33.80
C ASP A 609 16.89 -9.90 -33.76
N SER A 610 17.74 -10.93 -33.59
CA SER A 610 17.29 -12.33 -33.67
C SER A 610 17.86 -13.27 -32.60
N ASP A 611 19.06 -13.00 -32.09
CA ASP A 611 19.82 -13.98 -31.30
C ASP A 611 19.89 -13.58 -29.81
N VAL A 612 19.38 -12.40 -29.46
CA VAL A 612 19.49 -11.78 -28.14
C VAL A 612 18.09 -11.51 -27.55
N GLU A 613 17.91 -11.82 -26.27
CA GLU A 613 16.73 -11.49 -25.48
C GLU A 613 17.04 -10.30 -24.56
N PHE A 614 16.20 -9.27 -24.59
CA PHE A 614 16.29 -8.14 -23.66
C PHE A 614 15.55 -8.45 -22.36
N LEU A 615 16.30 -8.53 -21.27
CA LEU A 615 15.77 -8.67 -19.91
C LEU A 615 15.33 -7.31 -19.34
N SER A 616 16.03 -6.24 -19.74
CA SER A 616 15.68 -4.84 -19.44
C SER A 616 16.27 -3.92 -20.52
N GLY A 617 15.64 -2.75 -20.72
CA GLY A 617 16.00 -1.81 -21.78
C GLY A 617 15.66 -2.34 -23.18
N ASP A 618 16.19 -1.68 -24.20
CA ASP A 618 16.11 -2.12 -25.59
C ASP A 618 17.42 -1.82 -26.36
N LYS A 619 17.43 -2.05 -27.67
CA LYS A 619 18.64 -1.86 -28.49
C LYS A 619 19.00 -0.39 -28.75
N PHE A 620 18.08 0.54 -28.56
CA PHE A 620 18.27 1.97 -28.74
C PHE A 620 18.52 2.60 -27.37
N LEU A 621 19.76 3.03 -27.12
CA LEU A 621 20.16 3.56 -25.83
C LEU A 621 20.39 5.06 -25.95
N THR A 622 19.59 5.85 -25.23
CA THR A 622 19.93 7.25 -24.98
C THR A 622 21.07 7.34 -23.95
N MET A 623 21.62 8.53 -23.75
CA MET A 623 22.74 8.76 -22.82
C MET A 623 22.48 8.11 -21.45
N GLN A 624 23.44 7.32 -20.95
CA GLN A 624 23.41 6.59 -19.67
C GLN A 624 22.40 5.45 -19.55
N GLU A 625 21.56 5.18 -20.56
CA GLU A 625 20.68 4.03 -20.54
C GLU A 625 21.46 2.72 -20.67
N CYS A 626 20.89 1.67 -20.07
CA CYS A 626 21.44 0.34 -20.06
C CYS A 626 20.53 -0.64 -20.80
N ALA A 627 21.12 -1.55 -21.58
CA ALA A 627 20.50 -2.77 -22.06
C ALA A 627 21.02 -3.95 -21.24
N TYR A 628 20.13 -4.74 -20.67
CA TYR A 628 20.50 -6.01 -20.04
C TYR A 628 19.98 -7.16 -20.85
N VAL A 629 20.90 -7.97 -21.36
CA VAL A 629 20.61 -8.96 -22.40
C VAL A 629 21.07 -10.35 -22.03
N SER A 630 20.38 -11.33 -22.60
CA SER A 630 20.68 -12.76 -22.50
C SER A 630 20.74 -13.38 -23.90
N PHE A 631 21.66 -14.30 -24.13
CA PHE A 631 21.79 -14.99 -25.41
C PHE A 631 22.38 -16.39 -25.24
N ASN A 632 22.13 -17.25 -26.22
CA ASN A 632 22.69 -18.61 -26.25
C ASN A 632 24.03 -18.61 -26.99
N ILE A 633 24.96 -19.41 -26.50
CA ILE A 633 26.32 -19.53 -27.00
C ILE A 633 26.44 -20.90 -27.68
N THR A 634 25.97 -21.00 -28.91
CA THR A 634 26.00 -22.29 -29.61
C THR A 634 27.40 -22.61 -30.14
N GLY A 635 28.00 -23.71 -29.70
CA GLY A 635 29.22 -24.27 -30.29
C GLY A 635 30.54 -23.80 -29.68
N LEU A 636 30.50 -23.08 -28.55
CA LEU A 636 31.68 -22.81 -27.71
C LEU A 636 31.62 -23.75 -26.50
N ASN A 637 32.47 -24.77 -26.47
CA ASN A 637 32.65 -25.60 -25.28
C ASN A 637 33.54 -24.83 -24.31
N ILE A 638 32.96 -24.33 -23.21
CA ILE A 638 33.63 -23.50 -22.21
C ILE A 638 33.53 -24.13 -20.80
N ASN A 639 34.55 -23.95 -19.97
CA ASN A 639 34.62 -24.39 -18.58
C ASN A 639 34.92 -23.21 -17.63
N ASP A 640 34.89 -23.43 -16.31
CA ASP A 640 35.01 -22.37 -15.28
C ASP A 640 36.31 -21.55 -15.35
N THR A 641 37.38 -22.05 -15.97
CA THR A 641 38.63 -21.28 -16.15
C THR A 641 38.79 -20.64 -17.52
N ASP A 642 37.87 -20.91 -18.45
CA ASP A 642 37.92 -20.29 -19.77
C ASP A 642 37.61 -18.79 -19.71
N THR A 643 38.24 -18.03 -20.60
CA THR A 643 37.96 -16.61 -20.81
C THR A 643 37.41 -16.42 -22.21
N VAL A 644 36.31 -15.69 -22.32
CA VAL A 644 35.65 -15.39 -23.59
C VAL A 644 35.78 -13.90 -23.86
N GLN A 645 36.43 -13.55 -24.97
CA GLN A 645 36.45 -12.18 -25.44
C GLN A 645 35.08 -11.84 -26.03
N VAL A 646 34.43 -10.83 -25.46
CA VAL A 646 33.14 -10.33 -25.90
C VAL A 646 33.33 -8.92 -26.43
N SER A 647 32.89 -8.69 -27.66
CA SER A 647 32.85 -7.37 -28.25
C SER A 647 31.43 -6.99 -28.66
N VAL A 648 31.05 -5.73 -28.49
CA VAL A 648 29.76 -5.19 -28.93
C VAL A 648 30.01 -4.05 -29.90
N SER A 649 29.30 -4.05 -31.03
CA SER A 649 29.31 -2.97 -32.01
C SER A 649 27.98 -2.21 -32.02
N THR A 650 28.03 -0.98 -32.53
CA THR A 650 26.86 -0.12 -32.69
C THR A 650 26.73 0.37 -34.13
N ASN A 651 25.64 1.08 -34.42
CA ASN A 651 25.45 1.84 -35.66
C ASN A 651 26.36 3.09 -35.78
N THR A 652 27.16 3.39 -34.76
CA THR A 652 28.11 4.52 -34.71
C THR A 652 29.56 4.00 -34.73
N THR A 653 30.53 4.84 -34.35
CA THR A 653 31.92 4.42 -34.12
C THR A 653 32.12 3.73 -32.76
N ALA A 654 31.15 3.81 -31.86
CA ALA A 654 31.23 3.19 -30.54
C ALA A 654 31.32 1.66 -30.66
N LEU A 655 32.37 1.10 -30.07
CA LEU A 655 32.59 -0.33 -29.93
C LEU A 655 33.28 -0.58 -28.60
N THR A 656 32.99 -1.71 -27.97
CA THR A 656 33.63 -2.11 -26.73
C THR A 656 34.03 -3.57 -26.79
N SER A 657 35.07 -3.93 -26.05
CA SER A 657 35.51 -5.31 -25.93
C SER A 657 36.05 -5.56 -24.53
N THR A 658 35.60 -6.63 -23.89
CA THR A 658 36.13 -7.10 -22.62
C THR A 658 36.32 -8.61 -22.64
N ASP A 659 37.19 -9.11 -21.78
CA ASP A 659 37.46 -10.54 -21.60
C ASP A 659 36.70 -11.00 -20.35
N LEU A 660 35.63 -11.77 -20.53
CA LEU A 660 34.81 -12.29 -19.42
C LEU A 660 35.24 -13.72 -19.08
N THR A 661 35.64 -13.96 -17.84
CA THR A 661 35.82 -15.32 -17.34
C THR A 661 34.47 -16.04 -17.31
N ALA A 662 34.47 -17.28 -17.76
CA ALA A 662 33.28 -18.12 -17.70
C ALA A 662 32.91 -18.39 -16.23
N VAL A 663 31.62 -18.57 -15.98
CA VAL A 663 31.07 -18.79 -14.64
C VAL A 663 30.27 -20.08 -14.64
N VAL A 664 30.58 -20.98 -13.71
CA VAL A 664 29.74 -22.14 -13.40
C VAL A 664 28.95 -21.85 -12.13
N ASN A 665 27.64 -22.12 -12.15
CA ASN A 665 26.85 -22.09 -10.92
C ASN A 665 27.21 -23.31 -10.06
N SER A 666 28.17 -23.14 -9.15
CA SER A 666 28.68 -24.19 -8.27
C SER A 666 27.65 -24.74 -7.27
N ALA A 667 26.50 -24.08 -7.07
CA ALA A 667 25.40 -24.70 -6.32
C ALA A 667 24.71 -25.80 -7.14
N LEU A 668 24.59 -25.61 -8.45
CA LEU A 668 23.95 -26.57 -9.34
C LEU A 668 24.94 -27.64 -9.85
N TYR A 669 26.12 -27.21 -10.27
CA TYR A 669 27.11 -28.05 -10.93
C TYR A 669 28.47 -27.89 -10.25
N ASN A 670 28.88 -28.91 -9.50
CA ASN A 670 30.15 -28.88 -8.77
C ASN A 670 30.78 -30.26 -8.77
N VAL A 671 31.89 -30.39 -9.49
CA VAL A 671 32.72 -31.59 -9.47
C VAL A 671 33.87 -31.36 -8.52
N ARG A 672 34.17 -32.36 -7.69
CA ARG A 672 35.34 -32.36 -6.81
C ARG A 672 36.09 -33.68 -6.91
N ILE A 673 37.39 -33.63 -7.07
CA ILE A 673 38.28 -34.77 -7.00
C ILE A 673 38.53 -35.09 -5.51
N GLU A 674 38.21 -36.31 -5.10
CA GLU A 674 38.36 -36.74 -3.72
C GLU A 674 39.81 -37.14 -3.44
N ASN A 675 40.54 -36.27 -2.72
CA ASN A 675 41.96 -36.43 -2.40
C ASN A 675 42.28 -37.76 -1.69
N SER A 676 41.37 -38.27 -0.86
CA SER A 676 41.62 -39.48 -0.09
C SER A 676 41.43 -40.78 -0.88
N GLU A 677 40.70 -40.71 -2.01
CA GLU A 677 40.33 -41.86 -2.85
C GLU A 677 40.95 -41.80 -4.25
N THR A 678 41.57 -40.68 -4.61
CA THR A 678 42.38 -40.54 -5.83
C THR A 678 43.79 -41.06 -5.56
N THR A 679 44.29 -41.96 -6.40
CA THR A 679 45.62 -42.57 -6.21
C THR A 679 46.32 -42.82 -7.53
N ALA A 680 47.64 -42.61 -7.56
CA ALA A 680 48.52 -43.02 -8.65
C ALA A 680 49.56 -44.02 -8.12
N ARG A 681 49.52 -45.27 -8.59
CA ARG A 681 50.38 -46.35 -8.10
C ARG A 681 51.11 -47.07 -9.22
N ASP A 682 52.36 -47.46 -8.96
CA ASP A 682 53.07 -48.41 -9.82
C ASP A 682 52.63 -49.88 -9.53
N GLN A 683 52.09 -50.14 -8.33
CA GLN A 683 51.48 -51.40 -7.91
C GLN A 683 50.20 -51.19 -7.06
N PRO A 684 48.99 -51.53 -7.55
CA PRO A 684 48.68 -51.94 -8.91
C PRO A 684 48.96 -50.80 -9.90
N ASN A 685 49.40 -51.15 -11.12
CA ASN A 685 49.91 -50.23 -12.14
C ASN A 685 48.79 -49.39 -12.78
N ASN A 686 48.16 -48.49 -12.03
CA ASN A 686 47.03 -47.67 -12.46
C ASN A 686 46.98 -46.30 -11.77
N VAL A 687 46.23 -45.38 -12.39
CA VAL A 687 45.74 -44.14 -11.79
C VAL A 687 44.24 -44.28 -11.61
N VAL A 688 43.75 -44.04 -10.40
CA VAL A 688 42.33 -44.02 -10.04
C VAL A 688 41.97 -42.60 -9.64
N ILE A 689 41.04 -41.97 -10.35
CA ILE A 689 40.54 -40.62 -10.10
C ILE A 689 39.13 -40.73 -9.55
N THR A 690 38.89 -40.26 -8.32
CA THR A 690 37.54 -40.29 -7.74
C THR A 690 36.92 -38.90 -7.85
N ALA A 691 35.95 -38.74 -8.75
CA ALA A 691 35.21 -37.49 -8.91
C ALA A 691 33.85 -37.57 -8.21
N TYR A 692 33.53 -36.59 -7.38
CA TYR A 692 32.32 -36.48 -6.58
C TYR A 692 31.46 -35.32 -7.10
N ASN A 693 30.13 -35.50 -7.09
CA ASN A 693 29.19 -34.43 -7.42
C ASN A 693 28.65 -33.78 -6.13
N ASP A 694 29.18 -32.60 -5.82
CA ASP A 694 28.78 -31.77 -4.68
C ASP A 694 27.64 -30.78 -5.03
N GLY A 695 27.15 -30.77 -6.28
CA GLY A 695 26.07 -29.91 -6.76
C GLY A 695 24.66 -30.51 -6.61
N GLU A 696 23.64 -29.72 -6.92
CA GLU A 696 22.22 -30.12 -6.86
C GLU A 696 21.68 -30.83 -8.11
N LEU A 697 22.44 -30.85 -9.22
CA LEU A 697 22.07 -31.52 -10.47
C LEU A 697 23.11 -32.55 -10.90
N ASP A 698 22.69 -33.54 -11.69
CA ASP A 698 23.57 -34.58 -12.23
C ASP A 698 24.67 -33.97 -13.13
N LEU A 699 25.89 -34.50 -13.04
CA LEU A 699 27.03 -34.08 -13.85
C LEU A 699 27.39 -35.13 -14.91
N ASN A 700 28.00 -34.71 -16.01
CA ASN A 700 28.56 -35.62 -17.00
C ASN A 700 30.03 -35.27 -17.27
N ILE A 701 30.96 -36.15 -16.91
CA ILE A 701 32.38 -35.94 -17.24
C ILE A 701 32.53 -35.91 -18.76
N ASP A 702 33.06 -34.81 -19.27
CA ASP A 702 33.30 -34.59 -20.69
C ASP A 702 34.76 -34.90 -21.06
N SER A 703 35.71 -34.44 -20.23
CA SER A 703 37.13 -34.58 -20.49
C SER A 703 37.97 -34.70 -19.22
N VAL A 704 39.12 -35.37 -19.35
CA VAL A 704 40.11 -35.51 -18.29
C VAL A 704 41.48 -35.17 -18.88
N TYR A 705 42.25 -34.35 -18.19
CA TYR A 705 43.62 -34.00 -18.56
C TYR A 705 44.59 -34.45 -17.46
N ILE A 706 45.72 -35.02 -17.85
CA ILE A 706 46.81 -35.36 -16.93
C ILE A 706 48.09 -34.70 -17.42
N ASN A 707 48.73 -33.88 -16.58
CA ASN A 707 49.87 -33.02 -16.92
C ASN A 707 49.60 -32.17 -18.18
N GLY A 708 48.41 -31.58 -18.27
CA GLY A 708 47.95 -30.79 -19.41
C GLY A 708 47.67 -31.58 -20.70
N THR A 709 47.76 -32.92 -20.69
CA THR A 709 47.50 -33.75 -21.87
C THR A 709 46.11 -34.39 -21.79
N TYR A 710 45.31 -34.22 -22.86
CA TYR A 710 43.97 -34.80 -22.96
C TYR A 710 43.99 -36.33 -22.95
N ILE A 711 43.23 -36.93 -22.04
CA ILE A 711 43.01 -38.38 -21.93
C ILE A 711 41.58 -38.68 -22.37
N GLY A 712 41.44 -39.31 -23.55
CA GLY A 712 40.12 -39.66 -24.07
C GLY A 712 39.37 -40.63 -23.15
N LEU A 713 38.07 -40.40 -22.94
CA LEU A 713 37.24 -41.19 -22.02
C LEU A 713 37.25 -42.71 -22.31
N SER A 714 37.56 -43.11 -23.55
CA SER A 714 37.70 -44.52 -23.94
C SER A 714 38.90 -45.26 -23.33
N HIS A 715 39.87 -44.53 -22.74
CA HIS A 715 41.02 -45.12 -22.04
C HIS A 715 40.71 -45.51 -20.59
N PHE A 716 39.57 -45.08 -20.07
CA PHE A 716 39.09 -45.41 -18.73
C PHE A 716 38.25 -46.69 -18.76
N SER A 717 38.28 -47.46 -17.67
CA SER A 717 37.63 -48.78 -17.60
C SER A 717 36.10 -48.73 -17.40
N GLU A 718 35.58 -47.54 -17.13
CA GLU A 718 34.20 -47.28 -16.73
C GLU A 718 33.23 -47.21 -17.92
N LEU A 719 31.98 -47.62 -17.69
CA LEU A 719 30.92 -47.65 -18.72
C LEU A 719 30.04 -46.39 -18.71
N THR A 720 30.07 -45.60 -17.63
CA THR A 720 29.22 -44.42 -17.44
C THR A 720 30.02 -43.28 -16.82
N PHE A 721 29.92 -42.10 -17.43
CA PHE A 721 30.58 -40.87 -17.00
C PHE A 721 29.61 -39.87 -16.35
N ASN A 722 28.39 -40.32 -16.01
CA ASN A 722 27.42 -39.50 -15.30
C ASN A 722 27.58 -39.69 -13.78
N ILE A 723 27.54 -38.60 -13.03
CA ILE A 723 27.64 -38.56 -11.58
C ILE A 723 26.35 -37.97 -11.04
N SER A 724 25.49 -38.81 -10.46
CA SER A 724 24.28 -38.31 -9.83
C SER A 724 24.59 -37.53 -8.55
N VAL A 725 23.68 -36.65 -8.16
CA VAL A 725 23.78 -35.78 -6.96
C VAL A 725 24.23 -36.56 -5.72
N GLY A 726 25.31 -36.10 -5.07
CA GLY A 726 25.84 -36.68 -3.84
C GLY A 726 26.50 -38.06 -4.00
N LEU A 727 26.79 -38.49 -5.23
CA LEU A 727 27.56 -39.70 -5.52
C LEU A 727 28.94 -39.36 -6.08
N SER A 728 29.82 -40.36 -6.11
CA SER A 728 31.07 -40.32 -6.87
C SER A 728 31.12 -41.36 -7.98
N THR A 729 32.00 -41.11 -8.94
CA THR A 729 32.48 -42.09 -9.90
C THR A 729 33.99 -42.24 -9.77
N GLN A 730 34.50 -43.45 -10.01
CA GLN A 730 35.95 -43.72 -10.02
C GLN A 730 36.38 -43.98 -11.45
N LEU A 731 37.26 -43.14 -12.00
CA LEU A 731 37.84 -43.28 -13.33
C LEU A 731 39.20 -43.99 -13.21
N THR A 732 39.33 -45.18 -13.80
CA THR A 732 40.56 -45.98 -13.72
C THR A 732 41.24 -46.08 -15.07
N ILE A 733 42.49 -45.63 -15.16
CA ILE A 733 43.37 -45.81 -16.33
C ILE A 733 44.60 -46.65 -15.94
N SER A 734 45.00 -47.60 -16.79
CA SER A 734 46.22 -48.36 -16.54
C SER A 734 47.44 -47.48 -16.78
N MET A 735 48.49 -47.60 -15.96
CA MET A 735 49.73 -46.83 -16.18
C MET A 735 50.35 -47.16 -17.54
N ALA A 736 50.21 -48.39 -18.04
CA ALA A 736 50.67 -48.72 -19.38
C ALA A 736 49.96 -47.91 -20.46
N ASP A 737 48.65 -47.71 -20.34
CA ASP A 737 47.89 -46.88 -21.29
C ASP A 737 48.22 -45.39 -21.10
N LEU A 738 48.33 -44.93 -19.85
CA LEU A 738 48.70 -43.55 -19.55
C LEU A 738 50.10 -43.19 -20.09
N GLU A 739 51.09 -44.06 -19.89
CA GLU A 739 52.47 -43.85 -20.37
C GLU A 739 52.56 -43.80 -21.91
N THR A 740 51.63 -44.44 -22.63
CA THR A 740 51.57 -44.31 -24.10
C THR A 740 51.13 -42.93 -24.57
N ILE A 741 50.43 -42.17 -23.71
CA ILE A 741 49.86 -40.86 -24.02
C ILE A 741 50.80 -39.75 -23.53
N ILE A 742 51.23 -39.82 -22.27
CA ILE A 742 51.99 -38.72 -21.61
C ILE A 742 53.49 -39.00 -21.45
N GLY A 743 53.95 -40.20 -21.81
CA GLY A 743 55.34 -40.64 -21.63
C GLY A 743 55.57 -41.36 -20.29
N THR A 744 56.83 -41.75 -20.02
CA THR A 744 57.19 -42.54 -18.82
C THR A 744 56.87 -41.81 -17.52
N VAL A 745 56.17 -42.50 -16.61
CA VAL A 745 55.78 -42.00 -15.29
C VAL A 745 56.50 -42.81 -14.20
N ASN A 746 57.26 -42.15 -13.33
CA ASN A 746 58.06 -42.80 -12.29
C ASN A 746 57.48 -42.55 -10.89
N VAL A 747 57.80 -43.44 -9.95
CA VAL A 747 57.52 -43.22 -8.53
C VAL A 747 58.19 -41.93 -8.06
N GLY A 748 57.41 -41.05 -7.44
CA GLY A 748 57.83 -39.71 -7.02
C GLY A 748 57.49 -38.59 -8.00
N ASP A 749 57.00 -38.91 -9.21
CA ASP A 749 56.45 -37.90 -10.13
C ASP A 749 55.10 -37.39 -9.60
N THR A 750 54.78 -36.13 -9.87
CA THR A 750 53.48 -35.52 -9.53
C THR A 750 52.65 -35.41 -10.80
N LEU A 751 51.43 -35.95 -10.75
CA LEU A 751 50.44 -35.89 -11.81
C LEU A 751 49.44 -34.78 -11.49
N GLU A 752 49.36 -33.78 -12.34
CA GLU A 752 48.32 -32.76 -12.30
C GLU A 752 47.10 -33.27 -13.08
N ILE A 753 45.99 -33.50 -12.38
CA ILE A 753 44.77 -34.15 -12.90
C ILE A 753 43.65 -33.10 -12.92
N LEU A 754 43.15 -32.79 -14.11
CA LEU A 754 42.00 -31.90 -14.31
C LEU A 754 40.82 -32.73 -14.83
N VAL A 755 39.67 -32.65 -14.16
CA VAL A 755 38.41 -33.24 -14.61
C VAL A 755 37.46 -32.13 -14.99
N ILE A 756 36.88 -32.18 -16.19
CA ILE A 756 35.92 -31.20 -16.70
C ILE A 756 34.61 -31.91 -17.06
N THR A 757 33.48 -31.34 -16.66
CA THR A 757 32.15 -31.83 -16.99
C THR A 757 31.53 -31.07 -18.17
N ARG A 758 30.50 -31.64 -18.80
CA ARG A 758 29.76 -31.00 -19.91
C ARG A 758 29.06 -29.72 -19.50
N GLU A 759 28.73 -29.63 -18.22
CA GLU A 759 28.10 -28.47 -17.60
C GLU A 759 29.11 -27.36 -17.28
N GLY A 760 30.40 -27.60 -17.58
CA GLY A 760 31.50 -26.65 -17.44
C GLY A 760 32.19 -26.67 -16.08
N ALA A 761 31.69 -27.45 -15.12
CA ALA A 761 32.33 -27.61 -13.82
C ALA A 761 33.67 -28.33 -13.97
N GLU A 762 34.67 -27.90 -13.22
CA GLU A 762 35.98 -28.53 -13.24
C GLU A 762 36.65 -28.54 -11.86
N ASP A 763 37.59 -29.47 -11.68
CA ASP A 763 38.45 -29.51 -10.50
C ASP A 763 39.84 -30.02 -10.86
N LEU A 764 40.85 -29.44 -10.19
CA LEU A 764 42.27 -29.69 -10.40
C LEU A 764 42.88 -30.31 -9.15
N HIS A 765 43.51 -31.47 -9.31
CA HIS A 765 44.14 -32.22 -8.23
C HIS A 765 45.56 -32.65 -8.58
N GLU A 766 46.49 -32.46 -7.65
CA GLU A 766 47.86 -32.98 -7.78
C GLU A 766 48.01 -34.30 -7.01
N GLU A 767 48.36 -35.38 -7.72
CA GLU A 767 48.57 -36.71 -7.14
C GLU A 767 50.02 -37.17 -7.32
N THR A 768 50.69 -37.57 -6.24
CA THR A 768 52.06 -38.09 -6.33
C THR A 768 52.06 -39.60 -6.56
N VAL A 769 52.83 -40.06 -7.54
CA VAL A 769 52.96 -41.49 -7.86
C VAL A 769 53.71 -42.19 -6.75
N ILE A 770 53.07 -43.17 -6.11
CA ILE A 770 53.64 -43.94 -5.00
C ILE A 770 53.75 -45.43 -5.36
N SER A 771 54.56 -46.15 -4.57
CA SER A 771 54.73 -47.60 -4.71
C SER A 771 53.56 -48.42 -4.17
#